data_AF-T1JME8-F1
#
_entry.id   AF-T1JME8-F1
#
_cell.length_a   1.000
_cell.length_b   1.000
_cell.length_c   1.000
_cell.angle_alpha   90.00
_cell.angle_beta   90.00
_cell.angle_gamma   90.00
#
_symmetry.space_group_name_H-M   'P 1'
#
loop_
_entity.id
_entity.type
_entity.pdbx_description
1 polymer ?
#
loop_
_entity_poly.entity_id
_entity_poly.type
_entity_poly.pdbx_seq_one_letter_code
_entity_poly.pdbx_strand_id
1 'polypeptide(L)'
;KGFGHVIHLDSSGIISLSTQFIWKDSLLDLSWSEAQPELLITSAGDGTIQLWNIQQPHNAIRVYGGHLKEVYSVQWNQTRTGDNFISSSWDQTVKLWNVHRLNFVQSFDNHHHYVYESVWSPQIRDTFASVSGDGYLRLWNILSKQPTQVIRAHDAEILSCDWNKYNQYLIATAASDGLIRCWDIRNTTLPTIELPGHKYAVRRILFSPHYENVLVSTSYDFSTRDLLRKGGSAVDAAIATLLCMGVFHPQSMGLGGGCLINVYDHKRRKANVIDAREVAPSAAHESVYIANSHRTLSGGLAVAVPGELRGYWEAHTRYGILPWSDLVEPAIKMCREGITISRHLGDTLQAMRTRIELEPTLKEVFINRRTGEVYKHGETIIQADLAKTLQAIAHGGADALYTGKLAQHLIEDIRHFGGNMTLDDLKNYRAVFREAVRCEFRDGTVLHSTPPPGSGSVLAHILQVMDGFKITDECMASTKDAAIFAHRFAETLKFAFAQRSQLGDPAFVEIDEVVSKLMSKGYARAIRDKIRPDNVQSFSAYGLVLSNPDDSGTAHLSVLAPNGDAVAVTSSVNTWLGAGIRSRSTGIVLNNEMDDFSFPSITNHFGVPPSPTNFMRAGKRPQSSMCPSIFTNSKGDVVLVIGAAGGTKILSSISQAVIRTLWIGDTIKEAIDARRLHHQLLPNEIQLEEGFPEAISRKLRRMGHRAVVHAAKGSSVVAIHKHPDGSIHACADFRKDGSTAGY
;
A
#
# COMPACT_ATOMS: atom_id res chain seq x y z
N LYS A 1 10.26 34.95 1.97
CA LYS A 1 11.58 35.04 1.30
C LYS A 1 11.88 33.66 0.72
N GLY A 2 11.91 33.53 -0.60
CA GLY A 2 12.43 32.34 -1.26
C GLY A 2 13.95 32.29 -1.18
N PHE A 3 14.52 31.10 -1.34
CA PHE A 3 15.97 30.93 -1.49
C PHE A 3 16.20 30.09 -2.74
N GLY A 4 17.15 30.51 -3.57
CA GLY A 4 17.71 29.62 -4.57
C GLY A 4 19.15 29.29 -4.20
N HIS A 5 19.50 28.03 -4.44
CA HIS A 5 20.77 27.43 -4.06
C HIS A 5 21.52 27.02 -5.31
N VAL A 6 22.75 27.48 -5.47
CA VAL A 6 23.67 26.97 -6.48
C VAL A 6 24.57 25.96 -5.80
N ILE A 7 24.55 24.76 -6.32
CA ILE A 7 25.30 23.63 -5.78
C ILE A 7 26.39 23.29 -6.78
N HIS A 8 27.62 23.13 -6.30
CA HIS A 8 28.77 22.71 -7.09
C HIS A 8 29.09 21.24 -6.78
N LEU A 9 29.11 20.43 -7.83
CA LEU A 9 29.58 19.05 -7.79
C LEU A 9 31.02 19.03 -8.31
N ASP A 10 31.97 18.67 -7.46
CA ASP A 10 33.35 18.54 -7.89
C ASP A 10 33.61 17.21 -8.61
N SER A 11 34.79 17.09 -9.24
CA SER A 11 35.20 15.91 -9.99
C SER A 11 35.38 14.64 -9.14
N SER A 12 35.39 14.77 -7.80
CA SER A 12 35.43 13.64 -6.86
C SER A 12 34.03 13.20 -6.42
N GLY A 13 32.99 13.88 -6.89
CA GLY A 13 31.59 13.58 -6.54
C GLY A 13 31.13 14.25 -5.24
N ILE A 14 31.92 15.16 -4.65
CA ILE A 14 31.52 15.90 -3.46
C ILE A 14 30.61 17.05 -3.87
N ILE A 15 29.46 17.12 -3.21
CA ILE A 15 28.44 18.16 -3.40
C ILE A 15 28.65 19.24 -2.35
N SER A 16 28.87 20.48 -2.79
CA SER A 16 29.03 21.65 -1.93
C SER A 16 28.05 22.75 -2.31
N LEU A 17 27.54 23.49 -1.33
CA LEU A 17 26.78 24.71 -1.61
C LEU A 17 27.76 25.80 -2.06
N SER A 18 27.65 26.23 -3.31
CA SER A 18 28.51 27.27 -3.90
C SER A 18 28.01 28.66 -3.52
N THR A 19 26.72 28.93 -3.75
CA THR A 19 26.13 30.22 -3.42
C THR A 19 24.63 30.12 -3.13
N GLN A 20 24.09 31.15 -2.48
CA GLN A 20 22.68 31.27 -2.16
C GLN A 20 22.20 32.67 -2.51
N PHE A 21 21.10 32.75 -3.27
CA PHE A 21 20.45 34.01 -3.59
C PHE A 21 19.13 34.12 -2.81
N ILE A 22 18.92 35.28 -2.21
CA ILE A 22 17.73 35.58 -1.41
C ILE A 22 16.68 36.21 -2.32
N TRP A 23 15.51 35.60 -2.36
CA TRP A 23 14.40 36.05 -3.20
C TRP A 23 13.30 36.70 -2.36
N LYS A 24 12.74 37.80 -2.87
CA LYS A 24 11.70 38.56 -2.15
C LYS A 24 10.34 37.87 -2.19
N ASP A 25 9.99 37.25 -3.31
CA ASP A 25 8.74 36.51 -3.56
C ASP A 25 8.96 34.99 -3.80
N SER A 26 8.10 34.36 -4.59
CA SER A 26 8.10 32.96 -5.00
C SER A 26 8.99 32.76 -6.23
N LEU A 27 9.89 31.79 -6.19
CA LEU A 27 10.72 31.35 -7.32
C LEU A 27 10.05 30.12 -7.95
N LEU A 28 9.64 30.20 -9.22
CA LEU A 28 8.81 29.18 -9.87
C LEU A 28 9.58 28.27 -10.82
N ASP A 29 10.51 28.82 -11.60
CA ASP A 29 11.37 28.07 -12.52
C ASP A 29 12.70 28.79 -12.77
N LEU A 30 13.67 28.09 -13.34
CA LEU A 30 14.98 28.65 -13.69
C LEU A 30 15.57 27.97 -14.93
N SER A 31 16.45 28.68 -15.63
CA SER A 31 17.17 28.15 -16.78
C SER A 31 18.56 28.77 -16.89
N TRP A 32 19.56 27.93 -17.18
CA TRP A 32 20.94 28.35 -17.36
C TRP A 32 21.17 28.92 -18.76
N SER A 33 22.12 29.85 -18.87
CA SER A 33 22.65 30.22 -20.17
C SER A 33 23.47 29.08 -20.77
N GLU A 34 23.18 28.77 -22.02
CA GLU A 34 23.94 27.78 -22.81
C GLU A 34 25.31 28.30 -23.28
N ALA A 35 25.54 29.61 -23.19
CA ALA A 35 26.76 30.27 -23.64
C ALA A 35 27.64 30.73 -22.48
N GLN A 36 27.04 31.10 -21.34
CA GLN A 36 27.75 31.70 -20.19
C GLN A 36 27.45 30.90 -18.92
N PRO A 37 28.39 30.07 -18.42
CA PRO A 37 28.13 29.16 -17.30
C PRO A 37 27.82 29.86 -15.98
N GLU A 38 28.12 31.16 -15.87
CA GLU A 38 27.83 31.98 -14.70
C GLU A 38 26.43 32.60 -14.71
N LEU A 39 25.74 32.60 -15.85
CA LEU A 39 24.46 33.27 -16.02
C LEU A 39 23.27 32.31 -15.96
N LEU A 40 22.22 32.74 -15.28
CA LEU A 40 20.93 32.06 -15.26
C LEU A 40 19.78 33.06 -15.20
N ILE A 41 18.62 32.66 -15.73
CA ILE A 41 17.35 33.36 -15.57
C ILE A 41 16.44 32.61 -14.60
N THR A 42 15.56 33.36 -13.97
CA THR A 42 14.64 32.88 -12.94
C THR A 42 13.29 33.56 -13.09
N SER A 43 12.21 32.84 -12.85
CA SER A 43 10.85 33.37 -12.92
C SER A 43 10.17 33.44 -11.56
N ALA A 44 9.27 34.39 -11.41
CA ALA A 44 8.59 34.64 -10.15
C ALA A 44 7.07 34.76 -10.26
N GLY A 45 6.42 34.58 -9.10
CA GLY A 45 4.97 34.72 -8.97
C GLY A 45 4.47 36.16 -9.14
N ASP A 46 5.33 37.16 -8.97
CA ASP A 46 4.98 38.58 -9.16
C ASP A 46 4.94 39.02 -10.63
N GLY A 47 5.14 38.09 -11.58
CA GLY A 47 5.19 38.37 -13.00
C GLY A 47 6.55 38.80 -13.52
N THR A 48 7.58 38.87 -12.67
CA THR A 48 8.92 39.26 -13.06
C THR A 48 9.80 38.06 -13.44
N ILE A 49 10.78 38.36 -14.29
CA ILE A 49 11.88 37.45 -14.63
C ILE A 49 13.17 38.15 -14.24
N GLN A 50 14.14 37.46 -13.66
CA GLN A 50 15.40 38.08 -13.24
C GLN A 50 16.60 37.31 -13.77
N LEU A 51 17.61 38.07 -14.21
CA LEU A 51 18.90 37.57 -14.66
C LEU A 51 19.90 37.63 -13.50
N TRP A 52 20.62 36.53 -13.28
CA TRP A 52 21.59 36.39 -12.21
C TRP A 52 22.96 36.04 -12.76
N ASN A 53 23.99 36.51 -12.04
CA ASN A 53 25.35 36.01 -12.16
C ASN A 53 25.69 35.32 -10.84
N ILE A 54 26.04 34.04 -10.89
CA ILE A 54 26.34 33.26 -9.67
C ILE A 54 27.58 33.75 -8.93
N GLN A 55 28.48 34.47 -9.61
CA GLN A 55 29.64 35.12 -8.99
C GLN A 55 29.25 36.39 -8.21
N GLN A 56 28.06 36.94 -8.45
CA GLN A 56 27.52 38.14 -7.80
C GLN A 56 26.09 37.90 -7.27
N PRO A 57 25.92 37.02 -6.27
CA PRO A 57 24.62 36.47 -5.87
C PRO A 57 23.72 37.44 -5.09
N HIS A 58 24.24 38.61 -4.70
CA HIS A 58 23.53 39.51 -3.79
C HIS A 58 22.39 40.27 -4.44
N ASN A 59 22.46 40.52 -5.76
CA ASN A 59 21.43 41.23 -6.51
C ASN A 59 21.30 40.64 -7.92
N ALA A 60 20.07 40.60 -8.44
CA ALA A 60 19.86 40.33 -9.85
C ALA A 60 20.57 41.39 -10.71
N ILE A 61 21.23 40.95 -11.79
CA ILE A 61 21.83 41.84 -12.80
C ILE A 61 20.75 42.70 -13.44
N ARG A 62 19.58 42.10 -13.67
CA ARG A 62 18.46 42.72 -14.38
C ARG A 62 17.14 42.06 -13.97
N VAL A 63 16.09 42.87 -13.94
CA VAL A 63 14.70 42.44 -13.75
C VAL A 63 13.91 42.84 -14.99
N TYR A 64 13.25 41.86 -15.61
CA TYR A 64 12.38 42.04 -16.75
C TYR A 64 10.93 42.07 -16.26
N GLY A 65 10.23 43.17 -16.53
CA GLY A 65 8.80 43.32 -16.28
C GLY A 65 8.02 43.29 -17.59
N GLY A 66 6.92 42.55 -17.64
CA GLY A 66 6.07 42.54 -18.84
C GLY A 66 4.93 41.52 -18.83
N HIS A 67 4.98 40.50 -17.95
CA HIS A 67 3.82 39.66 -17.67
C HIS A 67 2.91 40.32 -16.64
N LEU A 68 1.60 40.07 -16.76
CA LEU A 68 0.58 40.63 -15.87
C LEU A 68 0.24 39.71 -14.68
N LYS A 69 0.75 38.48 -14.71
CA LYS A 69 0.52 37.41 -13.74
C LYS A 69 1.78 36.57 -13.58
N GLU A 70 1.71 35.57 -12.69
CA GLU A 70 2.77 34.62 -12.38
C GLU A 70 3.46 34.08 -13.64
N VAL A 71 4.79 34.04 -13.62
CA VAL A 71 5.59 33.42 -14.69
C VAL A 71 6.00 32.02 -14.24
N TYR A 72 5.32 31.01 -14.76
CA TYR A 72 5.42 29.64 -14.28
C TYR A 72 6.61 28.87 -14.84
N SER A 73 7.09 29.26 -16.03
CA SER A 73 8.23 28.61 -16.68
C SER A 73 9.08 29.62 -17.43
N VAL A 74 10.40 29.41 -17.43
CA VAL A 74 11.37 30.15 -18.23
C VAL A 74 12.39 29.20 -18.84
N GLN A 75 12.76 29.46 -20.10
CA GLN A 75 13.78 28.65 -20.76
C GLN A 75 14.69 29.45 -21.69
N TRP A 76 15.99 29.31 -21.47
CA TRP A 76 17.02 29.86 -22.34
C TRP A 76 17.05 29.11 -23.68
N ASN A 77 17.33 29.83 -24.77
CA ASN A 77 17.45 29.21 -26.08
C ASN A 77 18.59 28.18 -26.11
N GLN A 78 18.27 26.95 -26.54
CA GLN A 78 19.18 25.80 -26.55
C GLN A 78 20.14 25.78 -27.75
N THR A 79 19.85 26.49 -28.84
CA THR A 79 20.62 26.35 -30.09
C THR A 79 21.89 27.21 -30.14
N ARG A 80 22.30 27.85 -29.03
CA ARG A 80 23.44 28.80 -28.92
C ARG A 80 23.42 29.97 -29.93
N THR A 81 22.33 30.13 -30.69
CA THR A 81 22.14 31.22 -31.63
C THR A 81 21.34 32.34 -30.95
N GLY A 82 22.08 33.26 -30.31
CA GLY A 82 21.54 34.47 -29.70
C GLY A 82 21.14 34.33 -28.23
N ASP A 83 21.29 35.43 -27.47
CA ASP A 83 20.94 35.53 -26.04
C ASP A 83 19.44 35.77 -25.86
N ASN A 84 18.64 34.83 -26.35
CA ASN A 84 17.19 34.88 -26.23
C ASN A 84 16.68 33.83 -25.24
N PHE A 85 15.56 34.13 -24.60
CA PHE A 85 14.84 33.19 -23.74
C PHE A 85 13.33 33.38 -23.88
N ILE A 86 12.57 32.37 -23.49
CA ILE A 86 11.11 32.39 -23.48
C ILE A 86 10.59 32.30 -22.05
N SER A 87 9.37 32.80 -21.84
CA SER A 87 8.66 32.68 -20.57
C SER A 87 7.18 32.38 -20.79
N SER A 88 6.62 31.52 -19.95
CA SER A 88 5.21 31.16 -19.94
C SER A 88 4.53 31.71 -18.68
N SER A 89 3.34 32.30 -18.85
CA SER A 89 2.62 32.93 -17.74
C SER A 89 1.14 32.58 -17.70
N TRP A 90 0.58 32.73 -16.50
CA TRP A 90 -0.86 32.67 -16.25
C TRP A 90 -1.63 33.86 -16.83
N ASP A 91 -0.94 34.86 -17.36
CA ASP A 91 -1.56 35.90 -18.19
C ASP A 91 -1.95 35.41 -19.60
N GLN A 92 -1.85 34.09 -19.82
CA GLN A 92 -2.22 33.38 -21.05
C GLN A 92 -1.24 33.63 -22.22
N THR A 93 -0.08 34.23 -21.94
CA THR A 93 0.91 34.53 -22.98
C THR A 93 2.22 33.77 -22.77
N VAL A 94 2.89 33.49 -23.90
CA VAL A 94 4.33 33.23 -23.94
C VAL A 94 5.02 34.50 -24.43
N LYS A 95 6.15 34.88 -23.85
CA LYS A 95 6.94 36.03 -24.31
C LYS A 95 8.35 35.61 -24.68
N LEU A 96 8.84 36.16 -25.79
CA LEU A 96 10.24 36.06 -26.22
C LEU A 96 11.00 37.27 -25.73
N TRP A 97 12.15 37.03 -25.14
CA TRP A 97 13.02 38.05 -24.58
C TRP A 97 14.40 37.97 -25.19
N ASN A 98 15.10 39.09 -25.15
CA ASN A 98 16.52 39.16 -25.41
C ASN A 98 17.17 39.69 -24.14
N VAL A 99 18.23 39.02 -23.67
CA VAL A 99 18.88 39.35 -22.40
C VAL A 99 19.34 40.81 -22.35
N HIS A 100 19.73 41.37 -23.49
CA HIS A 100 20.23 42.75 -23.62
C HIS A 100 19.12 43.81 -23.64
N ARG A 101 17.84 43.44 -23.78
CA ARG A 101 16.70 44.37 -23.87
C ARG A 101 15.80 44.27 -22.63
N LEU A 102 15.32 45.40 -22.12
CA LEU A 102 14.40 45.41 -20.96
C LEU A 102 12.96 44.99 -21.34
N ASN A 103 12.53 45.33 -22.55
CA ASN A 103 11.22 44.94 -23.06
C ASN A 103 11.31 43.59 -23.80
N PHE A 104 10.23 42.83 -23.75
CA PHE A 104 10.10 41.61 -24.55
C PHE A 104 10.18 41.94 -26.05
N VAL A 105 10.74 41.02 -26.82
CA VAL A 105 10.88 41.10 -28.28
C VAL A 105 9.52 40.83 -28.94
N GLN A 106 8.82 39.80 -28.48
CA GLN A 106 7.53 39.38 -29.02
C GLN A 106 6.66 38.73 -27.93
N SER A 107 5.34 38.85 -28.08
CA SER A 107 4.34 38.18 -27.26
C SER A 107 3.52 37.25 -28.15
N PHE A 108 3.20 36.06 -27.63
CA PHE A 108 2.39 35.03 -28.27
C PHE A 108 1.14 34.78 -27.40
N ASP A 109 -0.04 35.08 -27.94
CA ASP A 109 -1.29 35.25 -27.18
C ASP A 109 -2.43 34.36 -27.69
N ASN A 110 -2.12 33.27 -28.39
CA ASN A 110 -3.14 32.34 -28.92
C ASN A 110 -3.62 31.27 -27.92
N HIS A 111 -3.10 31.25 -26.69
CA HIS A 111 -3.62 30.38 -25.62
C HIS A 111 -4.82 31.04 -24.94
N HIS A 112 -5.83 30.25 -24.58
CA HIS A 112 -7.08 30.78 -23.98
C HIS A 112 -7.21 30.43 -22.49
N HIS A 113 -6.15 29.92 -21.88
CA HIS A 113 -6.04 29.61 -20.46
C HIS A 113 -4.59 29.82 -20.00
N TYR A 114 -4.31 29.59 -18.72
CA TYR A 114 -2.96 29.69 -18.15
C TYR A 114 -1.96 28.87 -18.95
N VAL A 115 -0.81 29.47 -19.30
CA VAL A 115 0.28 28.76 -19.95
C VAL A 115 1.23 28.27 -18.87
N TYR A 116 1.40 26.95 -18.78
CA TYR A 116 2.16 26.34 -17.70
C TYR A 116 3.63 26.15 -18.08
N GLU A 117 3.93 25.68 -19.30
CA GLU A 117 5.31 25.40 -19.70
C GLU A 117 5.56 25.78 -21.16
N SER A 118 6.78 26.22 -21.47
CA SER A 118 7.27 26.34 -22.85
C SER A 118 8.69 25.82 -22.95
N VAL A 119 8.97 25.10 -24.04
CA VAL A 119 10.24 24.43 -24.28
C VAL A 119 10.76 24.67 -25.70
N TRP A 120 11.98 25.15 -25.83
CA TRP A 120 12.74 25.25 -27.06
C TRP A 120 12.98 23.88 -27.68
N SER A 121 12.96 23.83 -29.00
CA SER A 121 13.46 22.67 -29.71
C SER A 121 14.99 22.61 -29.58
N PRO A 122 15.56 21.45 -29.22
CA PRO A 122 17.01 21.28 -29.13
C PRO A 122 17.69 21.25 -30.51
N GLN A 123 16.93 20.98 -31.58
CA GLN A 123 17.47 20.78 -32.93
C GLN A 123 16.84 21.73 -33.98
N ILE A 124 15.56 22.07 -33.84
CA ILE A 124 14.87 22.94 -34.80
C ILE A 124 15.08 24.39 -34.39
N ARG A 125 15.87 25.10 -35.18
CA ARG A 125 16.21 26.50 -34.95
C ARG A 125 14.95 27.37 -34.84
N ASP A 126 15.00 28.37 -33.96
CA ASP A 126 13.98 29.43 -33.84
C ASP A 126 12.57 28.89 -33.50
N THR A 127 12.49 27.66 -32.97
CA THR A 127 11.24 26.93 -32.74
C THR A 127 11.10 26.48 -31.29
N PHE A 128 9.90 26.65 -30.73
CA PHE A 128 9.55 26.19 -29.39
C PHE A 128 8.13 25.63 -29.33
N ALA A 129 7.85 24.88 -28.28
CA ALA A 129 6.55 24.34 -27.93
C ALA A 129 6.00 25.02 -26.67
N SER A 130 4.69 25.13 -26.53
CA SER A 130 4.04 25.55 -25.29
C SER A 130 2.77 24.77 -25.00
N VAL A 131 2.46 24.63 -23.71
CA VAL A 131 1.28 23.92 -23.22
C VAL A 131 0.52 24.75 -22.19
N SER A 132 -0.79 24.54 -22.13
CA SER A 132 -1.70 25.37 -21.36
C SER A 132 -2.85 24.55 -20.77
N GLY A 133 -3.51 25.16 -19.78
CA GLY A 133 -4.77 24.67 -19.24
C GLY A 133 -5.92 24.61 -20.26
N ASP A 134 -5.76 25.16 -21.46
CA ASP A 134 -6.76 25.05 -22.53
C ASP A 134 -6.80 23.65 -23.18
N GLY A 135 -5.89 22.75 -22.82
CA GLY A 135 -5.82 21.37 -23.34
C GLY A 135 -5.01 21.23 -24.64
N TYR A 136 -4.31 22.29 -25.06
CA TYR A 136 -3.59 22.31 -26.33
C TYR A 136 -2.07 22.46 -26.17
N LEU A 137 -1.36 21.67 -26.98
CA LEU A 137 0.05 21.86 -27.31
C LEU A 137 0.15 22.73 -28.58
N ARG A 138 0.95 23.79 -28.54
CA ARG A 138 1.21 24.67 -29.68
C ARG A 138 2.69 24.67 -30.03
N LEU A 139 3.00 24.61 -31.32
CA LEU A 139 4.34 24.82 -31.85
C LEU A 139 4.44 26.22 -32.44
N TRP A 140 5.59 26.84 -32.24
CA TRP A 140 5.83 28.23 -32.60
C TRP A 140 7.15 28.36 -33.32
N ASN A 141 7.19 29.25 -34.30
CA ASN A 141 8.42 29.79 -34.82
C ASN A 141 8.49 31.27 -34.44
N ILE A 142 9.60 31.74 -33.88
CA ILE A 142 9.69 33.13 -33.37
C ILE A 142 9.55 34.19 -34.46
N LEU A 143 9.72 33.82 -35.74
CA LEU A 143 9.53 34.72 -36.89
C LEU A 143 8.04 34.94 -37.22
N SER A 144 7.14 34.13 -36.66
CA SER A 144 5.70 34.21 -36.83
C SER A 144 5.02 34.58 -35.50
N LYS A 145 3.96 35.38 -35.55
CA LYS A 145 3.08 35.60 -34.38
C LYS A 145 2.05 34.49 -34.18
N GLN A 146 1.76 33.72 -35.22
CA GLN A 146 0.80 32.62 -35.17
C GLN A 146 1.53 31.28 -34.94
N PRO A 147 0.91 30.34 -34.23
CA PRO A 147 1.47 29.00 -34.03
C PRO A 147 1.57 28.27 -35.38
N THR A 148 2.68 27.56 -35.59
CA THR A 148 2.90 26.74 -36.78
C THR A 148 2.06 25.47 -36.76
N GLN A 149 1.78 24.93 -35.56
CA GLN A 149 0.87 23.81 -35.35
C GLN A 149 0.11 23.98 -34.04
N VAL A 150 -1.13 23.48 -34.01
CA VAL A 150 -2.01 23.46 -32.83
C VAL A 150 -2.56 22.05 -32.68
N ILE A 151 -2.30 21.43 -31.54
CA ILE A 151 -2.61 20.03 -31.26
C ILE A 151 -3.48 19.98 -30.01
N ARG A 152 -4.70 19.43 -30.11
CA ARG A 152 -5.52 19.14 -28.92
C ARG A 152 -4.94 17.90 -28.26
N ALA A 153 -4.06 18.12 -27.28
CA ALA A 153 -3.27 17.03 -26.73
C ALA A 153 -3.96 16.34 -25.54
N HIS A 154 -4.75 17.08 -24.75
CA HIS A 154 -5.50 16.52 -23.64
C HIS A 154 -6.88 17.17 -23.51
N ASP A 155 -7.82 16.44 -22.90
CA ASP A 155 -9.14 16.94 -22.52
C ASP A 155 -9.13 17.62 -21.13
N ALA A 156 -7.94 17.90 -20.61
CA ALA A 156 -7.69 18.49 -19.30
C ALA A 156 -6.48 19.42 -19.36
N GLU A 157 -6.17 20.10 -18.25
CA GLU A 157 -5.08 21.07 -18.23
C GLU A 157 -3.73 20.40 -18.45
N ILE A 158 -2.94 20.90 -19.42
CA ILE A 158 -1.60 20.37 -19.68
C ILE A 158 -0.60 21.15 -18.85
N LEU A 159 -0.01 20.48 -17.87
CA LEU A 159 0.85 21.10 -16.87
C LEU A 159 2.33 21.10 -17.28
N SER A 160 2.72 20.17 -18.15
CA SER A 160 4.12 20.03 -18.54
C SER A 160 4.29 19.46 -19.95
N CYS A 161 5.34 19.90 -20.63
CA CYS A 161 5.82 19.31 -21.87
C CYS A 161 7.33 19.28 -21.93
N ASP A 162 7.88 18.32 -22.68
CA ASP A 162 9.31 18.28 -22.95
C ASP A 162 9.60 17.78 -24.37
N TRP A 163 10.70 18.25 -24.94
CA TRP A 163 11.13 17.91 -26.30
C TRP A 163 12.27 16.90 -26.27
N ASN A 164 12.14 15.83 -27.04
CA ASN A 164 13.20 14.84 -27.10
C ASN A 164 14.49 15.41 -27.73
N LYS A 165 15.61 15.30 -26.99
CA LYS A 165 16.92 15.79 -27.42
C LYS A 165 17.48 15.10 -28.66
N TYR A 166 17.15 13.83 -28.85
CA TYR A 166 17.72 12.97 -29.90
C TYR A 166 16.80 12.89 -31.12
N ASN A 167 15.48 12.98 -30.91
CA ASN A 167 14.47 12.98 -31.95
C ASN A 167 13.74 14.32 -32.02
N GLN A 168 14.12 15.17 -32.99
CA GLN A 168 13.52 16.50 -33.19
C GLN A 168 12.01 16.49 -33.45
N TYR A 169 11.41 15.36 -33.79
CA TYR A 169 9.99 15.28 -34.09
C TYR A 169 9.13 14.84 -32.90
N LEU A 170 9.73 14.45 -31.78
CA LEU A 170 9.03 13.85 -30.65
C LEU A 170 8.89 14.83 -29.47
N ILE A 171 7.65 15.09 -29.06
CA ILE A 171 7.32 15.91 -27.90
C ILE A 171 6.43 15.11 -26.95
N ALA A 172 6.69 15.16 -25.66
CA ALA A 172 5.82 14.59 -24.65
C ALA A 172 4.98 15.69 -23.97
N THR A 173 3.75 15.37 -23.61
CA THR A 173 2.82 16.22 -22.85
C THR A 173 2.29 15.45 -21.65
N ALA A 174 2.09 16.17 -20.56
CA ALA A 174 1.59 15.64 -19.29
C ALA A 174 0.52 16.55 -18.73
N ALA A 175 -0.60 15.96 -18.29
CA ALA A 175 -1.78 16.72 -17.94
C ALA A 175 -2.42 16.31 -16.61
N SER A 176 -3.42 17.09 -16.23
CA SER A 176 -4.21 16.88 -15.02
C SER A 176 -5.12 15.64 -15.08
N ASP A 177 -5.26 15.03 -16.26
CA ASP A 177 -5.96 13.77 -16.48
C ASP A 177 -5.16 12.53 -16.02
N GLY A 178 -3.91 12.71 -15.54
CA GLY A 178 -3.04 11.62 -15.10
C GLY A 178 -2.32 10.90 -16.24
N LEU A 179 -2.49 11.36 -17.49
CA LEU A 179 -1.89 10.76 -18.66
C LEU A 179 -0.64 11.52 -19.11
N ILE A 180 0.27 10.77 -19.73
CA ILE A 180 1.38 11.31 -20.50
C ILE A 180 1.19 10.86 -21.95
N ARG A 181 1.28 11.78 -22.91
CA ARG A 181 1.15 11.50 -24.34
C ARG A 181 2.41 11.93 -25.08
N CYS A 182 2.87 11.11 -26.02
CA CYS A 182 3.96 11.46 -26.92
C CYS A 182 3.42 11.73 -28.32
N TRP A 183 3.90 12.80 -28.94
CA TRP A 183 3.44 13.33 -30.22
C TRP A 183 4.58 13.38 -31.22
N ASP A 184 4.36 12.78 -32.39
CA ASP A 184 5.18 13.04 -33.56
C ASP A 184 4.64 14.26 -34.30
N ILE A 185 5.40 15.36 -34.32
CA ILE A 185 4.95 16.63 -34.92
C ILE A 185 4.77 16.56 -36.45
N ARG A 186 5.20 15.47 -37.09
CA ARG A 186 4.93 15.21 -38.52
C ARG A 186 3.54 14.62 -38.74
N ASN A 187 2.96 13.99 -37.72
CA ASN A 187 1.61 13.44 -37.75
C ASN A 187 0.91 13.66 -36.39
N THR A 188 0.17 14.75 -36.31
CA THR A 188 -0.47 15.21 -35.07
C THR A 188 -1.91 14.74 -34.89
N THR A 189 -2.38 13.82 -35.74
CA THR A 189 -3.77 13.33 -35.69
C THR A 189 -4.06 12.53 -34.42
N LEU A 190 -3.09 11.74 -33.96
CA LEU A 190 -3.16 10.91 -32.75
C LEU A 190 -1.80 10.87 -32.05
N PRO A 191 -1.77 10.69 -30.72
CA PRO A 191 -0.52 10.50 -30.01
C PRO A 191 0.14 9.19 -30.48
N THR A 192 1.46 9.21 -30.64
CA THR A 192 2.25 8.02 -30.97
C THR A 192 2.21 7.01 -29.83
N ILE A 193 2.22 7.51 -28.58
CA ILE A 193 2.15 6.70 -27.36
C ILE A 193 1.29 7.43 -26.33
N GLU A 194 0.43 6.68 -25.63
CA GLU A 194 -0.26 7.13 -24.43
C GLU A 194 0.20 6.26 -23.24
N LEU A 195 0.68 6.91 -22.18
CA LEU A 195 1.25 6.29 -20.99
C LEU A 195 0.33 6.58 -19.79
N PRO A 196 -0.53 5.62 -19.40
CA PRO A 196 -1.27 5.69 -18.14
C PRO A 196 -0.42 5.23 -16.96
N GLY A 197 -0.75 5.68 -15.75
CA GLY A 197 -0.10 5.17 -14.52
C GLY A 197 -0.23 6.09 -13.32
N HIS A 198 -0.30 7.41 -13.54
CA HIS A 198 -0.48 8.38 -12.46
C HIS A 198 -1.95 8.49 -12.05
N LYS A 199 -2.22 8.50 -10.75
CA LYS A 199 -3.59 8.64 -10.19
C LYS A 199 -4.07 10.09 -10.08
N TYR A 200 -3.14 11.03 -10.05
CA TYR A 200 -3.39 12.47 -9.99
C TYR A 200 -2.62 13.19 -11.10
N ALA A 201 -2.88 14.49 -11.22
CA ALA A 201 -2.27 15.36 -12.21
C ALA A 201 -0.74 15.19 -12.30
N VAL A 202 -0.24 14.96 -13.52
CA VAL A 202 1.19 14.80 -13.79
C VAL A 202 1.81 16.18 -13.84
N ARG A 203 2.60 16.52 -12.82
CA ARG A 203 3.13 17.87 -12.59
C ARG A 203 4.29 18.22 -13.52
N ARG A 204 5.18 17.27 -13.78
CA ARG A 204 6.37 17.50 -14.62
C ARG A 204 6.81 16.24 -15.33
N ILE A 205 7.28 16.39 -16.56
CA ILE A 205 7.93 15.34 -17.35
C ILE A 205 9.27 15.85 -17.90
N LEU A 206 10.24 14.95 -18.03
CA LEU A 206 11.56 15.26 -18.59
C LEU A 206 12.13 14.06 -19.36
N PHE A 207 12.48 14.25 -20.62
CA PHE A 207 13.27 13.30 -21.39
C PHE A 207 14.68 13.21 -20.80
N SER A 208 15.25 12.00 -20.85
CA SER A 208 16.63 11.80 -20.43
C SER A 208 17.58 12.56 -21.34
N PRO A 209 18.51 13.38 -20.79
CA PRO A 209 19.55 14.03 -21.59
C PRO A 209 20.65 13.06 -22.06
N HIS A 210 20.58 11.78 -21.64
CA HIS A 210 21.58 10.74 -21.90
C HIS A 210 21.04 9.54 -22.70
N TYR A 211 19.73 9.33 -22.73
CA TYR A 211 19.10 8.17 -23.37
C TYR A 211 17.91 8.61 -24.21
N GLU A 212 17.89 8.21 -25.49
CA GLU A 212 16.85 8.64 -26.45
C GLU A 212 15.43 8.23 -26.05
N ASN A 213 15.26 7.04 -25.47
CA ASN A 213 13.94 6.42 -25.24
C ASN A 213 13.53 6.41 -23.77
N VAL A 214 14.07 7.32 -22.95
CA VAL A 214 13.76 7.40 -21.52
C VAL A 214 13.09 8.74 -21.20
N LEU A 215 11.95 8.67 -20.52
CA LEU A 215 11.17 9.80 -20.03
C LEU A 215 10.86 9.55 -18.55
N VAL A 216 11.02 10.56 -17.71
CA VAL A 216 10.69 10.49 -16.27
C VAL A 216 9.54 11.46 -15.99
N SER A 217 8.69 11.13 -15.02
CA SER A 217 7.52 11.91 -14.68
C SER A 217 7.32 12.01 -13.16
N THR A 218 6.66 13.08 -12.73
CA THR A 218 6.27 13.32 -11.34
C THR A 218 4.81 13.75 -11.27
N SER A 219 4.05 13.22 -10.31
CA SER A 219 2.61 13.48 -10.12
C SER A 219 2.34 14.00 -8.70
N TYR A 220 1.13 14.51 -8.49
CA TYR A 220 0.58 14.86 -7.18
C TYR A 220 0.03 13.63 -6.43
N ASP A 221 0.57 12.44 -6.67
CA ASP A 221 0.15 11.20 -6.02
C ASP A 221 0.73 11.09 -4.60
N PHE A 222 0.10 11.82 -3.67
CA PHE A 222 0.50 11.88 -2.27
C PHE A 222 -0.03 10.70 -1.45
N SER A 223 0.83 9.72 -1.11
CA SER A 223 0.82 9.01 0.18
C SER A 223 1.86 7.88 0.15
N THR A 224 2.58 7.67 1.26
CA THR A 224 3.69 6.70 1.50
C THR A 224 5.10 7.11 1.08
N ARG A 225 5.32 7.78 -0.05
CA ARG A 225 6.66 8.15 -0.56
C ARG A 225 7.42 9.16 0.31
N ASP A 226 6.71 10.09 0.98
CA ASP A 226 7.36 11.24 1.63
C ASP A 226 8.08 10.90 2.93
N LEU A 227 7.67 9.88 3.69
CA LEU A 227 8.27 9.60 5.01
C LEU A 227 9.63 8.92 4.91
N LEU A 228 9.78 7.95 4.00
CA LEU A 228 11.09 7.39 3.68
C LEU A 228 12.01 8.46 3.07
N ARG A 229 11.47 9.37 2.24
CA ARG A 229 12.24 10.52 1.71
C ARG A 229 12.60 11.57 2.76
N LYS A 230 11.81 11.70 3.84
CA LYS A 230 12.11 12.52 5.02
C LYS A 230 13.12 11.87 5.97
N GLY A 231 13.70 10.73 5.60
CA GLY A 231 14.69 10.02 6.42
C GLY A 231 14.07 9.15 7.53
N GLY A 232 12.78 8.83 7.45
CA GLY A 232 12.13 7.90 8.36
C GLY A 232 12.53 6.44 8.13
N SER A 233 12.35 5.62 9.16
CA SER A 233 12.57 4.17 9.11
C SER A 233 11.50 3.44 8.29
N ALA A 234 11.75 2.16 7.98
CA ALA A 234 10.73 1.26 7.45
C ALA A 234 9.47 1.20 8.36
N VAL A 235 9.67 1.31 9.67
CA VAL A 235 8.60 1.29 10.67
C VAL A 235 7.80 2.59 10.69
N ASP A 236 8.45 3.76 10.56
CA ASP A 236 7.74 5.04 10.47
C ASP A 236 6.82 5.07 9.23
N ALA A 237 7.35 4.62 8.08
CA ALA A 237 6.59 4.51 6.85
C ALA A 237 5.43 3.52 6.98
N ALA A 238 5.66 2.37 7.63
CA ALA A 238 4.62 1.38 7.89
C ALA A 238 3.49 1.94 8.76
N ILE A 239 3.80 2.56 9.89
CA ILE A 239 2.80 3.10 10.84
C ILE A 239 1.94 4.18 10.18
N ALA A 240 2.56 5.15 9.51
CA ALA A 240 1.80 6.21 8.86
C ALA A 240 0.88 5.68 7.76
N THR A 241 1.38 4.72 6.97
CA THR A 241 0.57 4.06 5.93
C THR A 241 -0.58 3.29 6.55
N LEU A 242 -0.36 2.58 7.65
CA LEU A 242 -1.39 1.82 8.36
C LEU A 242 -2.47 2.73 8.96
N LEU A 243 -2.09 3.88 9.54
CA LEU A 243 -3.05 4.88 10.01
C LEU A 243 -3.91 5.42 8.85
N CYS A 244 -3.31 5.73 7.71
CA CYS A 244 -4.04 6.10 6.50
C CYS A 244 -4.94 4.97 5.99
N MET A 245 -4.48 3.72 6.01
CA MET A 245 -5.26 2.55 5.61
C MET A 245 -6.45 2.32 6.56
N GLY A 246 -6.32 2.58 7.86
CA GLY A 246 -7.45 2.53 8.79
C GLY A 246 -8.55 3.55 8.47
N VAL A 247 -8.17 4.72 7.94
CA VAL A 247 -9.12 5.72 7.44
C VAL A 247 -9.74 5.29 6.12
N PHE A 248 -8.92 4.77 5.19
CA PHE A 248 -9.31 4.42 3.82
C PHE A 248 -10.06 3.09 3.69
N HIS A 249 -9.81 2.16 4.61
CA HIS A 249 -10.38 0.82 4.65
C HIS A 249 -10.99 0.49 6.03
N PRO A 250 -11.93 1.31 6.54
CA PRO A 250 -12.51 1.13 7.88
C PRO A 250 -13.31 -0.18 8.01
N GLN A 251 -13.66 -0.81 6.89
CA GLN A 251 -14.30 -2.12 6.84
C GLN A 251 -13.33 -3.30 7.02
N SER A 252 -12.01 -3.08 6.98
CA SER A 252 -11.01 -4.16 7.02
C SER A 252 -9.96 -4.02 8.11
N MET A 253 -9.69 -2.81 8.61
CA MET A 253 -8.71 -2.60 9.69
C MET A 253 -8.91 -1.22 10.33
N GLY A 254 -8.22 -0.96 11.44
CA GLY A 254 -8.14 0.37 12.04
C GLY A 254 -8.02 0.31 13.56
N LEU A 255 -7.99 1.49 14.19
CA LEU A 255 -7.71 1.65 15.63
C LEU A 255 -8.62 0.84 16.58
N GLY A 256 -9.77 0.36 16.09
CA GLY A 256 -10.69 -0.49 16.84
C GLY A 256 -10.38 -1.99 16.74
N GLY A 257 -9.33 -2.41 16.04
CA GLY A 257 -8.91 -3.81 15.89
C GLY A 257 -7.50 -4.08 16.41
N GLY A 258 -6.80 -4.98 15.74
CA GLY A 258 -5.48 -5.48 16.13
C GLY A 258 -4.63 -5.92 14.94
N CYS A 259 -3.34 -6.11 15.20
CA CYS A 259 -2.39 -6.42 14.14
C CYS A 259 -1.21 -7.28 14.60
N LEU A 260 -0.53 -7.89 13.64
CA LEU A 260 0.79 -8.49 13.83
C LEU A 260 1.79 -7.74 12.96
N ILE A 261 2.84 -7.20 13.56
CA ILE A 261 3.89 -6.41 12.87
C ILE A 261 5.18 -7.23 12.91
N ASN A 262 5.64 -7.72 11.77
CA ASN A 262 6.92 -8.42 11.64
C ASN A 262 7.98 -7.44 11.10
N VAL A 263 9.02 -7.18 11.89
CA VAL A 263 10.09 -6.22 11.57
C VAL A 263 11.40 -6.99 11.42
N TYR A 264 12.02 -6.87 10.26
CA TYR A 264 13.37 -7.37 10.00
C TYR A 264 14.38 -6.22 10.07
N ASP A 265 15.30 -6.32 11.04
CA ASP A 265 16.46 -5.45 11.17
C ASP A 265 17.61 -6.08 10.35
N HIS A 266 17.93 -5.47 9.21
CA HIS A 266 18.94 -5.99 8.28
C HIS A 266 20.34 -5.94 8.88
N LYS A 267 20.64 -4.87 9.62
CA LYS A 267 21.95 -4.70 10.28
C LYS A 267 22.22 -5.80 11.31
N ARG A 268 21.21 -6.15 12.10
CA ARG A 268 21.29 -7.22 13.11
C ARG A 268 20.98 -8.61 12.55
N ARG A 269 20.46 -8.68 11.33
CA ARG A 269 19.95 -9.90 10.67
C ARG A 269 18.92 -10.65 11.52
N LYS A 270 18.05 -9.90 12.21
CA LYS A 270 17.08 -10.45 13.15
C LYS A 270 15.67 -9.94 12.85
N ALA A 271 14.71 -10.86 12.85
CA ALA A 271 13.29 -10.53 12.80
C ALA A 271 12.66 -10.61 14.20
N ASN A 272 11.84 -9.62 14.55
CA ASN A 272 11.00 -9.64 15.73
C ASN A 272 9.57 -9.23 15.37
N VAL A 273 8.63 -9.72 16.17
CA VAL A 273 7.20 -9.55 15.96
C VAL A 273 6.62 -8.77 17.12
N ILE A 274 5.85 -7.74 16.81
CA ILE A 274 5.00 -7.04 17.77
C ILE A 274 3.59 -7.61 17.59
N ASP A 275 3.20 -8.41 18.57
CA ASP A 275 1.88 -9.03 18.69
C ASP A 275 0.94 -8.03 19.37
N ALA A 276 0.17 -7.33 18.54
CA ALA A 276 -0.86 -6.40 18.95
C ALA A 276 -2.26 -6.97 18.67
N ARG A 277 -2.40 -8.29 18.79
CA ARG A 277 -3.70 -8.96 18.73
C ARG A 277 -4.56 -8.58 19.92
N GLU A 278 -5.85 -8.39 19.66
CA GLU A 278 -6.85 -8.08 20.67
C GLU A 278 -6.91 -9.14 21.77
N VAL A 279 -7.33 -8.73 22.97
CA VAL A 279 -7.55 -9.66 24.09
C VAL A 279 -9.00 -9.64 24.53
N ALA A 280 -9.48 -10.78 25.00
CA ALA A 280 -10.79 -10.87 25.64
C ALA A 280 -10.85 -9.94 26.88
N PRO A 281 -11.91 -9.13 27.04
CA PRO A 281 -12.09 -8.31 28.24
C PRO A 281 -12.05 -9.15 29.53
N SER A 282 -11.64 -8.56 30.65
CA SER A 282 -11.58 -9.26 31.95
C SER A 282 -12.93 -9.83 32.41
N ALA A 283 -14.02 -9.19 32.03
CA ALA A 283 -15.39 -9.63 32.31
C ALA A 283 -15.93 -10.68 31.32
N ALA A 284 -15.17 -11.08 30.29
CA ALA A 284 -15.59 -12.09 29.34
C ALA A 284 -15.61 -13.47 29.99
N HIS A 285 -16.78 -14.11 30.00
CA HIS A 285 -16.97 -15.47 30.51
C HIS A 285 -17.85 -16.27 29.54
N GLU A 286 -17.59 -17.59 29.41
CA GLU A 286 -18.23 -18.43 28.39
C GLU A 286 -19.76 -18.39 28.46
N SER A 287 -20.31 -18.39 29.69
CA SER A 287 -21.76 -18.31 29.94
C SER A 287 -22.46 -17.11 29.28
N VAL A 288 -21.73 -16.03 28.99
CA VAL A 288 -22.27 -14.84 28.29
C VAL A 288 -22.62 -15.16 26.84
N TYR A 289 -21.90 -16.10 26.21
CA TYR A 289 -21.97 -16.37 24.77
C TYR A 289 -22.72 -17.67 24.44
N ILE A 290 -22.71 -18.65 25.35
CA ILE A 290 -23.33 -19.97 25.11
C ILE A 290 -24.82 -19.89 24.77
N ALA A 291 -25.56 -18.94 25.37
CA ALA A 291 -26.99 -18.79 25.12
C ALA A 291 -27.31 -18.16 23.75
N ASN A 292 -26.37 -17.44 23.13
CA ASN A 292 -26.53 -16.84 21.82
C ASN A 292 -25.17 -16.53 21.20
N SER A 293 -24.72 -17.38 20.29
CA SER A 293 -23.45 -17.23 19.58
C SER A 293 -23.39 -15.97 18.72
N HIS A 294 -24.52 -15.38 18.28
CA HIS A 294 -24.49 -14.11 17.54
C HIS A 294 -23.88 -12.95 18.34
N ARG A 295 -23.77 -13.08 19.67
CA ARG A 295 -23.10 -12.10 20.54
C ARG A 295 -21.61 -11.96 20.27
N THR A 296 -20.98 -12.91 19.57
CA THR A 296 -19.58 -12.79 19.13
C THR A 296 -19.42 -12.04 17.82
N LEU A 297 -20.50 -11.90 17.04
CA LEU A 297 -20.49 -11.29 15.70
C LEU A 297 -20.92 -9.82 15.68
N SER A 298 -21.70 -9.38 16.66
CA SER A 298 -22.26 -8.02 16.67
C SER A 298 -22.50 -7.45 18.06
N GLY A 299 -22.50 -6.12 18.14
CA GLY A 299 -22.72 -5.39 19.39
C GLY A 299 -21.50 -5.34 20.30
N GLY A 300 -21.65 -4.76 21.49
CA GLY A 300 -20.52 -4.47 22.38
C GLY A 300 -19.84 -5.70 22.99
N LEU A 301 -20.54 -6.85 23.09
CA LEU A 301 -19.97 -8.11 23.58
C LEU A 301 -19.05 -8.81 22.58
N ALA A 302 -19.17 -8.46 21.30
CA ALA A 302 -18.29 -8.97 20.24
C ALA A 302 -16.91 -8.29 20.26
N VAL A 303 -16.80 -7.12 20.90
CA VAL A 303 -15.61 -6.28 20.88
C VAL A 303 -14.57 -6.80 21.86
N ALA A 304 -13.44 -7.26 21.33
CA ALA A 304 -12.24 -7.49 22.11
C ALA A 304 -11.45 -6.19 22.30
N VAL A 305 -10.55 -6.15 23.28
CA VAL A 305 -9.79 -4.93 23.62
C VAL A 305 -8.89 -4.54 22.44
N PRO A 306 -9.09 -3.36 21.80
CA PRO A 306 -8.34 -2.98 20.61
C PRO A 306 -6.84 -2.85 20.87
N GLY A 307 -6.04 -3.47 20.00
CA GLY A 307 -4.59 -3.56 20.16
C GLY A 307 -3.77 -2.71 19.20
N GLU A 308 -4.35 -2.33 18.06
CA GLU A 308 -3.63 -1.81 16.89
C GLU A 308 -2.75 -0.59 17.22
N LEU A 309 -3.30 0.41 17.92
CA LEU A 309 -2.57 1.64 18.27
C LEU A 309 -1.40 1.39 19.24
N ARG A 310 -1.54 0.45 20.18
CA ARG A 310 -0.45 0.04 21.08
C ARG A 310 0.64 -0.70 20.34
N GLY A 311 0.27 -1.48 19.32
CA GLY A 311 1.23 -2.08 18.39
C GLY A 311 2.06 -1.03 17.67
N TYR A 312 1.41 0.01 17.14
CA TYR A 312 2.11 1.12 16.45
C TYR A 312 3.04 1.88 17.38
N TRP A 313 2.60 2.18 18.60
CA TRP A 313 3.42 2.88 19.58
C TRP A 313 4.63 2.05 20.03
N GLU A 314 4.45 0.74 20.27
CA GLU A 314 5.55 -0.16 20.61
C GLU A 314 6.57 -0.27 19.46
N ALA A 315 6.09 -0.32 18.22
CA ALA A 315 6.93 -0.33 17.03
C ALA A 315 7.73 0.97 16.88
N HIS A 316 7.05 2.12 17.01
CA HIS A 316 7.66 3.44 16.92
C HIS A 316 8.71 3.65 18.03
N THR A 317 8.40 3.27 19.27
CA THR A 317 9.33 3.40 20.40
C THR A 317 10.63 2.63 20.18
N ARG A 318 10.58 1.49 19.46
CA ARG A 318 11.74 0.62 19.23
C ARG A 318 12.52 0.95 17.97
N TYR A 319 11.83 1.31 16.91
CA TYR A 319 12.39 1.37 15.55
C TYR A 319 12.12 2.69 14.84
N GLY A 320 11.24 3.54 15.39
CA GLY A 320 10.88 4.83 14.82
C GLY A 320 12.00 5.85 14.94
N ILE A 321 12.06 6.73 13.94
CA ILE A 321 13.05 7.82 13.83
C ILE A 321 12.33 9.17 13.81
N LEU A 322 11.20 9.26 13.11
CA LEU A 322 10.46 10.51 12.96
C LEU A 322 9.59 10.81 14.19
N PRO A 323 9.25 12.09 14.45
CA PRO A 323 8.30 12.46 15.51
C PRO A 323 6.94 11.78 15.30
N TRP A 324 6.36 11.20 16.36
CA TRP A 324 5.08 10.48 16.29
C TRP A 324 3.96 11.25 15.59
N SER A 325 3.85 12.56 15.85
CA SER A 325 2.86 13.44 15.22
C SER A 325 2.93 13.42 13.69
N ASP A 326 4.14 13.33 13.13
CA ASP A 326 4.37 13.36 11.68
C ASP A 326 3.83 12.11 10.99
N LEU A 327 3.74 10.99 11.72
CA LEU A 327 3.19 9.73 11.24
C LEU A 327 1.66 9.76 11.24
N VAL A 328 1.04 10.52 12.16
CA VAL A 328 -0.41 10.58 12.35
C VAL A 328 -1.06 11.66 11.47
N GLU A 329 -0.36 12.76 11.22
CA GLU A 329 -0.87 13.91 10.47
C GLU A 329 -1.50 13.57 9.10
N PRO A 330 -0.92 12.67 8.27
CA PRO A 330 -1.53 12.31 7.00
C PRO A 330 -2.94 11.71 7.15
N ALA A 331 -3.17 10.89 8.17
CA ALA A 331 -4.48 10.30 8.44
C ALA A 331 -5.48 11.36 8.95
N ILE A 332 -5.03 12.33 9.76
CA ILE A 332 -5.87 13.46 10.20
C ILE A 332 -6.35 14.25 8.98
N LYS A 333 -5.44 14.57 8.06
CA LYS A 333 -5.74 15.29 6.83
C LYS A 333 -6.77 14.55 5.98
N MET A 334 -6.58 13.24 5.76
CA MET A 334 -7.53 12.38 5.04
C MET A 334 -8.93 12.39 5.67
N CYS A 335 -9.02 12.33 7.01
CA CYS A 335 -10.32 12.38 7.68
C CYS A 335 -11.03 13.73 7.53
N ARG A 336 -10.28 14.85 7.47
CA ARG A 336 -10.82 16.22 7.38
C ARG A 336 -11.21 16.62 5.96
N GLU A 337 -10.33 16.37 5.01
CA GLU A 337 -10.53 16.72 3.60
C GLU A 337 -11.47 15.72 2.90
N GLY A 338 -11.54 14.51 3.44
CA GLY A 338 -12.34 13.42 2.91
C GLY A 338 -11.51 12.46 2.06
N ILE A 339 -12.03 11.24 1.94
CA ILE A 339 -11.44 10.19 1.10
C ILE A 339 -12.41 9.80 0.00
N THR A 340 -11.87 9.48 -1.17
CA THR A 340 -12.64 8.88 -2.26
C THR A 340 -12.88 7.40 -1.96
N ILE A 341 -14.14 6.98 -2.00
CA ILE A 341 -14.54 5.59 -1.75
C ILE A 341 -13.97 4.69 -2.86
N SER A 342 -13.18 3.69 -2.45
CA SER A 342 -12.69 2.64 -3.35
C SER A 342 -13.84 1.70 -3.75
N ARG A 343 -13.66 0.93 -4.83
CA ARG A 343 -14.70 0.01 -5.28
C ARG A 343 -14.91 -1.08 -4.24
N HIS A 344 -13.85 -1.65 -3.67
CA HIS A 344 -13.98 -2.60 -2.56
C HIS A 344 -14.76 -2.05 -1.34
N LEU A 345 -14.51 -0.80 -0.91
CA LEU A 345 -15.29 -0.19 0.18
C LEU A 345 -16.75 0.01 -0.25
N GLY A 346 -17.01 0.57 -1.43
CA GLY A 346 -18.37 0.77 -1.95
C GLY A 346 -19.18 -0.53 -2.06
N ASP A 347 -18.58 -1.59 -2.59
CA ASP A 347 -19.20 -2.92 -2.68
C ASP A 347 -19.50 -3.49 -1.29
N THR A 348 -18.60 -3.29 -0.33
CA THR A 348 -18.80 -3.73 1.07
C THR A 348 -19.92 -2.95 1.74
N LEU A 349 -19.97 -1.62 1.58
CA LEU A 349 -21.05 -0.79 2.12
C LEU A 349 -22.40 -1.20 1.53
N GLN A 350 -22.43 -1.52 0.22
CA GLN A 350 -23.64 -2.02 -0.43
C GLN A 350 -24.07 -3.39 0.11
N ALA A 351 -23.13 -4.33 0.28
CA ALA A 351 -23.41 -5.63 0.88
C ALA A 351 -23.90 -5.52 2.33
N MET A 352 -23.44 -4.50 3.06
CA MET A 352 -23.80 -4.25 4.46
C MET A 352 -24.92 -3.21 4.64
N ARG A 353 -25.56 -2.77 3.55
CA ARG A 353 -26.53 -1.65 3.55
C ARG A 353 -27.57 -1.77 4.65
N THR A 354 -28.24 -2.92 4.76
CA THR A 354 -29.29 -3.14 5.77
C THR A 354 -28.77 -2.95 7.19
N ARG A 355 -27.56 -3.44 7.49
CA ARG A 355 -26.95 -3.28 8.82
C ARG A 355 -26.58 -1.83 9.09
N ILE A 356 -26.04 -1.13 8.09
CA ILE A 356 -25.68 0.30 8.18
C ILE A 356 -26.92 1.17 8.40
N GLU A 357 -28.02 0.89 7.70
CA GLU A 357 -29.26 1.67 7.82
C GLU A 357 -29.94 1.51 9.20
N LEU A 358 -29.81 0.32 9.80
CA LEU A 358 -30.40 -0.02 11.10
C LEU A 358 -29.57 0.49 12.29
N GLU A 359 -28.25 0.65 12.14
CA GLU A 359 -27.38 1.10 13.21
C GLU A 359 -27.06 2.61 13.08
N PRO A 360 -27.55 3.47 14.00
CA PRO A 360 -27.42 4.92 13.87
C PRO A 360 -25.99 5.45 13.74
N THR A 361 -25.03 4.90 14.47
CA THR A 361 -23.63 5.39 14.47
C THR A 361 -22.88 5.10 13.17
N LEU A 362 -23.22 4.01 12.47
CA LEU A 362 -22.75 3.70 11.13
C LEU A 362 -23.48 4.54 10.09
N LYS A 363 -24.81 4.67 10.24
CA LYS A 363 -25.65 5.47 9.34
C LYS A 363 -25.17 6.91 9.21
N GLU A 364 -24.76 7.52 10.33
CA GLU A 364 -24.24 8.89 10.40
C GLU A 364 -23.05 9.16 9.47
N VAL A 365 -22.25 8.13 9.18
CA VAL A 365 -20.98 8.22 8.44
C VAL A 365 -21.09 7.63 7.05
N PHE A 366 -21.72 6.46 6.92
CA PHE A 366 -21.67 5.66 5.69
C PHE A 366 -22.89 5.85 4.77
N ILE A 367 -23.90 6.61 5.18
CA ILE A 367 -24.99 7.05 4.30
C ILE A 367 -24.70 8.44 3.73
N ASN A 368 -24.76 8.54 2.42
CA ASN A 368 -24.71 9.80 1.71
C ASN A 368 -26.02 10.56 1.94
N ARG A 369 -25.96 11.65 2.72
CA ARG A 369 -27.14 12.45 3.10
C ARG A 369 -27.90 13.04 1.91
N ARG A 370 -27.25 13.21 0.76
CA ARG A 370 -27.86 13.76 -0.46
C ARG A 370 -28.71 12.72 -1.18
N THR A 371 -28.27 11.46 -1.19
CA THR A 371 -28.96 10.38 -1.92
C THR A 371 -29.82 9.51 -1.02
N GLY A 372 -29.55 9.49 0.29
CA GLY A 372 -30.18 8.59 1.25
C GLY A 372 -29.70 7.14 1.13
N GLU A 373 -28.68 6.88 0.31
CA GLU A 373 -28.09 5.55 0.10
C GLU A 373 -26.68 5.46 0.71
N VAL A 374 -26.16 4.24 0.87
CA VAL A 374 -24.75 4.06 1.21
C VAL A 374 -23.84 4.67 0.16
N TYR A 375 -22.70 5.20 0.60
CA TYR A 375 -21.71 5.78 -0.31
C TYR A 375 -21.22 4.76 -1.36
N LYS A 376 -21.05 5.22 -2.61
CA LYS A 376 -20.62 4.41 -3.76
C LYS A 376 -19.21 4.77 -4.18
N HIS A 377 -18.59 3.89 -4.98
CA HIS A 377 -17.28 4.13 -5.59
C HIS A 377 -17.19 5.51 -6.26
N GLY A 378 -16.10 6.23 -5.98
CA GLY A 378 -15.85 7.57 -6.52
C GLY A 378 -16.50 8.71 -5.71
N GLU A 379 -17.42 8.43 -4.79
CA GLU A 379 -17.95 9.45 -3.89
C GLU A 379 -16.95 9.76 -2.77
N THR A 380 -17.12 10.93 -2.13
CA THR A 380 -16.22 11.38 -1.05
C THR A 380 -16.92 11.29 0.31
N ILE A 381 -16.24 10.66 1.28
CA ILE A 381 -16.69 10.51 2.66
C ILE A 381 -15.76 11.29 3.61
N ILE A 382 -16.34 11.94 4.62
CA ILE A 382 -15.62 12.70 5.65
C ILE A 382 -15.81 12.01 6.99
N GLN A 383 -14.75 11.87 7.77
CA GLN A 383 -14.74 11.16 9.06
C GLN A 383 -14.29 12.10 10.19
N ALA A 384 -15.10 13.13 10.46
CA ALA A 384 -14.73 14.23 11.34
C ALA A 384 -14.46 13.82 12.80
N ASP A 385 -15.20 12.84 13.34
CA ASP A 385 -14.99 12.36 14.71
C ASP A 385 -13.64 11.63 14.83
N LEU A 386 -13.31 10.79 13.83
CA LEU A 386 -12.03 10.10 13.75
C LEU A 386 -10.87 11.09 13.61
N ALA A 387 -11.05 12.19 12.87
CA ALA A 387 -10.04 13.25 12.79
C ALA A 387 -9.70 13.85 14.17
N LYS A 388 -10.70 14.08 15.03
CA LYS A 388 -10.49 14.60 16.39
C LYS A 388 -9.75 13.59 17.26
N THR A 389 -10.11 12.31 17.15
CA THR A 389 -9.42 11.20 17.82
C THR A 389 -7.96 11.12 17.40
N LEU A 390 -7.69 11.13 16.08
CA LEU A 390 -6.33 11.11 15.55
C LEU A 390 -5.53 12.35 15.97
N GLN A 391 -6.15 13.53 16.06
CA GLN A 391 -5.49 14.73 16.62
C GLN A 391 -5.09 14.53 18.09
N ALA A 392 -5.97 13.95 18.90
CA ALA A 392 -5.65 13.64 20.30
C ALA A 392 -4.51 12.61 20.39
N ILE A 393 -4.49 11.61 19.50
CA ILE A 393 -3.41 10.61 19.40
C ILE A 393 -2.09 11.22 18.93
N ALA A 394 -2.11 12.17 17.99
CA ALA A 394 -0.92 12.85 17.52
C ALA A 394 -0.23 13.64 18.65
N HIS A 395 -1.00 14.24 19.55
CA HIS A 395 -0.46 15.00 20.69
C HIS A 395 -0.16 14.13 21.92
N GLY A 396 -1.03 13.17 22.24
CA GLY A 396 -0.99 12.38 23.47
C GLY A 396 -0.36 11.00 23.32
N GLY A 397 0.12 10.64 22.13
CA GLY A 397 0.61 9.29 21.83
C GLY A 397 -0.49 8.23 21.93
N ALA A 398 -0.10 6.97 22.11
CA ALA A 398 -1.09 5.89 22.27
C ALA A 398 -1.97 6.06 23.51
N ASP A 399 -1.43 6.61 24.62
CA ASP A 399 -2.16 6.76 25.89
C ASP A 399 -3.45 7.56 25.75
N ALA A 400 -3.57 8.40 24.73
CA ALA A 400 -4.78 9.12 24.39
C ALA A 400 -6.01 8.20 24.27
N LEU A 401 -5.87 6.98 23.72
CA LEU A 401 -7.00 6.05 23.53
C LEU A 401 -7.18 5.04 24.68
N TYR A 402 -6.12 4.79 25.46
CA TYR A 402 -6.13 3.75 26.50
C TYR A 402 -6.28 4.31 27.91
N THR A 403 -6.16 5.63 28.08
CA THR A 403 -6.31 6.31 29.37
C THR A 403 -7.05 7.64 29.20
N GLY A 404 -7.48 8.23 30.31
CA GLY A 404 -8.11 9.56 30.30
C GLY A 404 -9.51 9.60 29.66
N LYS A 405 -9.90 10.78 29.17
CA LYS A 405 -11.29 11.07 28.76
C LYS A 405 -11.73 10.31 27.51
N LEU A 406 -10.87 10.19 26.51
CA LEU A 406 -11.24 9.49 25.27
C LEU A 406 -11.44 7.99 25.52
N ALA A 407 -10.61 7.38 26.38
CA ALA A 407 -10.80 6.00 26.83
C ALA A 407 -12.11 5.83 27.62
N GLN A 408 -12.45 6.78 28.51
CA GLN A 408 -13.73 6.77 29.23
C GLN A 408 -14.93 6.78 28.26
N HIS A 409 -14.95 7.72 27.31
CA HIS A 409 -16.04 7.81 26.33
C HIS A 409 -16.12 6.56 25.42
N LEU A 410 -14.98 5.99 25.03
CA LEU A 410 -14.97 4.74 24.26
C LEU A 410 -15.62 3.60 25.03
N ILE A 411 -15.31 3.46 26.33
CA ILE A 411 -15.92 2.42 27.18
C ILE A 411 -17.41 2.68 27.40
N GLU A 412 -17.83 3.94 27.56
CA GLU A 412 -19.25 4.32 27.65
C GLU A 412 -20.01 3.92 26.39
N ASP A 413 -19.44 4.20 25.21
CA ASP A 413 -20.02 3.79 23.92
C ASP A 413 -20.10 2.26 23.81
N ILE A 414 -19.05 1.52 24.16
CA ILE A 414 -19.05 0.03 24.12
C ILE A 414 -20.13 -0.54 25.05
N ARG A 415 -20.28 0.02 26.26
CA ARG A 415 -21.31 -0.37 27.22
C ARG A 415 -22.72 -0.02 26.76
N HIS A 416 -22.89 1.10 26.06
CA HIS A 416 -24.16 1.45 25.43
C HIS A 416 -24.62 0.36 24.44
N PHE A 417 -23.69 -0.28 23.74
CA PHE A 417 -23.96 -1.43 22.87
C PHE A 417 -24.01 -2.78 23.61
N GLY A 418 -24.14 -2.77 24.94
CA GLY A 418 -24.24 -3.98 25.76
C GLY A 418 -22.92 -4.68 26.06
N GLY A 419 -21.78 -4.07 25.74
CA GLY A 419 -20.45 -4.60 26.04
C GLY A 419 -20.11 -4.55 27.53
N ASN A 420 -19.20 -5.43 27.94
CA ASN A 420 -18.75 -5.57 29.33
C ASN A 420 -17.30 -5.08 29.55
N MET A 421 -16.67 -4.50 28.54
CA MET A 421 -15.32 -3.95 28.65
C MET A 421 -15.26 -2.82 29.69
N THR A 422 -14.14 -2.76 30.40
CA THR A 422 -13.86 -1.78 31.45
C THR A 422 -12.70 -0.87 31.07
N LEU A 423 -12.58 0.26 31.76
CA LEU A 423 -11.43 1.15 31.58
C LEU A 423 -10.11 0.47 31.97
N ASP A 424 -10.14 -0.45 32.94
CA ASP A 424 -8.97 -1.23 33.33
C ASP A 424 -8.53 -2.19 32.24
N ASP A 425 -9.45 -2.74 31.44
CA ASP A 425 -9.10 -3.57 30.28
C ASP A 425 -8.26 -2.78 29.26
N LEU A 426 -8.68 -1.55 28.91
CA LEU A 426 -7.90 -0.66 28.04
C LEU A 426 -6.57 -0.28 28.69
N LYS A 427 -6.60 0.17 29.94
CA LYS A 427 -5.40 0.63 30.65
C LYS A 427 -4.35 -0.46 30.77
N ASN A 428 -4.76 -1.72 30.95
CA ASN A 428 -3.87 -2.86 31.16
C ASN A 428 -3.43 -3.55 29.87
N TYR A 429 -4.04 -3.23 28.72
CA TYR A 429 -3.63 -3.80 27.44
C TYR A 429 -2.17 -3.48 27.11
N ARG A 430 -1.42 -4.49 26.64
CA ARG A 430 -0.05 -4.36 26.15
C ARG A 430 0.12 -5.15 24.85
N ALA A 431 0.82 -4.56 23.88
CA ALA A 431 1.39 -5.31 22.77
C ALA A 431 2.56 -6.15 23.28
N VAL A 432 2.75 -7.35 22.73
CA VAL A 432 3.77 -8.31 23.17
C VAL A 432 4.89 -8.38 22.14
N PHE A 433 6.13 -8.20 22.58
CA PHE A 433 7.30 -8.33 21.73
C PHE A 433 7.79 -9.79 21.73
N ARG A 434 7.87 -10.41 20.56
CA ARG A 434 8.23 -11.82 20.38
C ARG A 434 9.32 -11.96 19.32
N GLU A 435 10.11 -13.02 19.39
CA GLU A 435 11.01 -13.39 18.30
C GLU A 435 10.21 -14.03 17.16
N ALA A 436 10.58 -13.73 15.92
CA ALA A 436 9.96 -14.36 14.76
C ALA A 436 10.33 -15.84 14.67
N VAL A 437 9.41 -16.68 14.17
CA VAL A 437 9.76 -18.06 13.82
C VAL A 437 10.67 -18.03 12.58
N ARG A 438 11.74 -18.84 12.62
CA ARG A 438 12.73 -18.93 11.55
C ARG A 438 12.70 -20.32 10.90
N CYS A 439 12.63 -20.39 9.57
CA CYS A 439 12.69 -21.65 8.83
C CYS A 439 13.57 -21.52 7.58
N GLU A 440 14.46 -22.49 7.35
CA GLU A 440 15.42 -22.47 6.23
C GLU A 440 15.14 -23.60 5.24
N PHE A 441 15.04 -23.23 3.96
CA PHE A 441 14.70 -24.10 2.84
C PHE A 441 15.94 -24.56 2.07
N ARG A 442 15.77 -25.53 1.17
CA ARG A 442 16.86 -26.19 0.42
C ARG A 442 17.68 -25.24 -0.47
N ASP A 443 17.07 -24.18 -0.98
CA ASP A 443 17.70 -23.15 -1.82
C ASP A 443 18.52 -22.13 -1.01
N GLY A 444 18.52 -22.23 0.33
CA GLY A 444 19.18 -21.28 1.23
C GLY A 444 18.33 -20.06 1.59
N THR A 445 17.08 -19.99 1.11
CA THR A 445 16.12 -18.97 1.53
C THR A 445 15.67 -19.24 2.97
N VAL A 446 15.53 -18.18 3.75
CA VAL A 446 15.11 -18.22 5.15
C VAL A 446 13.82 -17.43 5.33
N LEU A 447 12.76 -18.09 5.79
CA LEU A 447 11.52 -17.48 6.26
C LEU A 447 11.67 -16.94 7.69
N HIS A 448 11.20 -15.72 7.89
CA HIS A 448 10.93 -15.11 9.19
C HIS A 448 9.44 -14.75 9.27
N SER A 449 8.71 -15.33 10.22
CA SER A 449 7.24 -15.16 10.31
C SER A 449 6.75 -15.09 11.76
N THR A 450 5.45 -14.91 11.94
CA THR A 450 4.84 -14.72 13.26
C THR A 450 4.76 -16.02 14.08
N PRO A 451 5.14 -16.01 15.37
CA PRO A 451 4.80 -17.10 16.29
C PRO A 451 3.29 -17.04 16.67
N PRO A 452 2.76 -18.08 17.34
CA PRO A 452 1.43 -18.05 17.94
C PRO A 452 1.22 -16.82 18.85
N PRO A 453 0.02 -16.20 18.84
CA PRO A 453 -1.23 -16.69 18.23
C PRO A 453 -1.33 -16.49 16.70
N GLY A 454 -0.32 -15.93 16.04
CA GLY A 454 -0.21 -15.94 14.58
C GLY A 454 0.04 -17.34 14.00
N SER A 455 -0.07 -17.48 12.68
CA SER A 455 0.05 -18.77 11.97
C SER A 455 1.36 -18.94 11.19
N GLY A 456 2.43 -18.19 11.51
CA GLY A 456 3.71 -18.29 10.79
C GLY A 456 4.38 -19.65 10.89
N SER A 457 4.25 -20.37 12.01
CA SER A 457 4.73 -21.76 12.14
C SER A 457 3.98 -22.75 11.23
N VAL A 458 2.69 -22.51 10.99
CA VAL A 458 1.87 -23.30 10.06
C VAL A 458 2.30 -23.03 8.61
N LEU A 459 2.55 -21.76 8.25
CA LEU A 459 3.10 -21.38 6.96
C LEU A 459 4.46 -22.04 6.71
N ALA A 460 5.36 -21.97 7.70
CA ALA A 460 6.67 -22.62 7.63
C ALA A 460 6.53 -24.14 7.39
N HIS A 461 5.59 -24.80 8.07
CA HIS A 461 5.35 -26.22 7.88
C HIS A 461 4.84 -26.56 6.47
N ILE A 462 3.86 -25.80 5.95
CA ILE A 462 3.35 -25.97 4.58
C ILE A 462 4.48 -25.87 3.57
N LEU A 463 5.31 -24.83 3.68
CA LEU A 463 6.44 -24.62 2.78
C LEU A 463 7.50 -25.71 2.92
N GLN A 464 7.80 -26.19 4.12
CA GLN A 464 8.77 -27.29 4.32
C GLN A 464 8.31 -28.61 3.68
N VAL A 465 7.02 -28.94 3.78
CA VAL A 465 6.48 -30.14 3.12
C VAL A 465 6.61 -29.99 1.61
N MET A 466 6.26 -28.82 1.07
CA MET A 466 6.33 -28.52 -0.36
C MET A 466 7.77 -28.49 -0.90
N ASP A 467 8.72 -27.86 -0.20
CA ASP A 467 10.16 -27.85 -0.57
C ASP A 467 10.71 -29.28 -0.73
N GLY A 468 10.26 -30.21 0.11
CA GLY A 468 10.64 -31.61 0.05
C GLY A 468 10.15 -32.38 -1.19
N PHE A 469 9.15 -31.87 -1.92
CA PHE A 469 8.76 -32.37 -3.24
C PHE A 469 9.65 -31.84 -4.38
N LYS A 470 10.65 -31.02 -4.05
CA LYS A 470 11.61 -30.42 -4.98
C LYS A 470 10.94 -29.59 -6.08
N ILE A 471 10.06 -28.68 -5.68
CA ILE A 471 9.30 -27.84 -6.63
C ILE A 471 10.24 -26.98 -7.47
N THR A 472 9.98 -26.94 -8.77
CA THR A 472 10.63 -26.12 -9.81
C THR A 472 9.59 -25.73 -10.87
N ASP A 473 9.99 -24.96 -11.88
CA ASP A 473 9.20 -24.66 -13.08
C ASP A 473 8.67 -25.92 -13.81
N GLU A 474 9.44 -27.02 -13.80
CA GLU A 474 9.02 -28.32 -14.35
C GLU A 474 7.70 -28.84 -13.76
N CYS A 475 7.38 -28.48 -12.51
CA CYS A 475 6.11 -28.85 -11.88
C CYS A 475 4.89 -28.19 -12.55
N MET A 476 5.11 -27.20 -13.42
CA MET A 476 4.08 -26.50 -14.19
C MET A 476 4.19 -26.80 -15.71
N ALA A 477 5.11 -27.67 -16.14
CA ALA A 477 5.39 -27.95 -17.55
C ALA A 477 4.23 -28.63 -18.31
N SER A 478 3.36 -29.36 -17.60
CA SER A 478 2.17 -29.97 -18.19
C SER A 478 0.96 -29.90 -17.25
N THR A 479 -0.24 -30.07 -17.82
CA THR A 479 -1.48 -30.20 -17.06
C THR A 479 -1.44 -31.37 -16.06
N LYS A 480 -0.66 -32.42 -16.34
CA LYS A 480 -0.49 -33.55 -15.41
C LYS A 480 0.33 -33.11 -14.21
N ASP A 481 1.46 -32.44 -14.45
CA ASP A 481 2.38 -32.02 -13.39
C ASP A 481 1.75 -30.95 -12.51
N ALA A 482 1.07 -29.97 -13.13
CA ALA A 482 0.33 -28.93 -12.41
C ALA A 482 -0.81 -29.52 -11.54
N ALA A 483 -1.45 -30.61 -11.99
CA ALA A 483 -2.45 -31.32 -11.18
C ALA A 483 -1.84 -32.11 -10.02
N ILE A 484 -0.65 -32.70 -10.20
CA ILE A 484 0.09 -33.36 -9.12
C ILE A 484 0.53 -32.32 -8.08
N PHE A 485 1.03 -31.16 -8.52
CA PHE A 485 1.35 -30.03 -7.65
C PHE A 485 0.12 -29.60 -6.85
N ALA A 486 -1.01 -29.33 -7.51
CA ALA A 486 -2.25 -28.92 -6.87
C ALA A 486 -2.78 -29.96 -5.87
N HIS A 487 -2.66 -31.25 -6.20
CA HIS A 487 -3.03 -32.36 -5.32
C HIS A 487 -2.16 -32.37 -4.05
N ARG A 488 -0.83 -32.36 -4.20
CA ARG A 488 0.12 -32.36 -3.07
C ARG A 488 -0.07 -31.14 -2.19
N PHE A 489 -0.31 -29.98 -2.80
CA PHE A 489 -0.56 -28.74 -2.07
C PHE A 489 -1.87 -28.82 -1.26
N ALA A 490 -2.97 -29.29 -1.85
CA ALA A 490 -4.24 -29.47 -1.15
C ALA A 490 -4.13 -30.46 0.02
N GLU A 491 -3.46 -31.60 -0.15
CA GLU A 491 -3.23 -32.57 0.93
C GLU A 491 -2.34 -31.99 2.04
N THR A 492 -1.30 -31.23 1.68
CA THR A 492 -0.44 -30.52 2.63
C THR A 492 -1.25 -29.54 3.49
N LEU A 493 -2.15 -28.76 2.87
CA LEU A 493 -3.02 -27.85 3.60
C LEU A 493 -3.89 -28.59 4.62
N LYS A 494 -4.51 -29.73 4.25
CA LYS A 494 -5.33 -30.52 5.20
C LYS A 494 -4.56 -30.92 6.44
N PHE A 495 -3.33 -31.43 6.28
CA PHE A 495 -2.46 -31.77 7.41
C PHE A 495 -2.06 -30.56 8.25
N ALA A 496 -1.72 -29.44 7.59
CA ALA A 496 -1.31 -28.22 8.26
C ALA A 496 -2.46 -27.62 9.09
N PHE A 497 -3.69 -27.58 8.55
CA PHE A 497 -4.87 -27.07 9.26
C PHE A 497 -5.31 -27.97 10.42
N ALA A 498 -5.09 -29.28 10.35
CA ALA A 498 -5.28 -30.18 11.49
C ALA A 498 -4.36 -29.80 12.67
N GLN A 499 -3.10 -29.45 12.39
CA GLN A 499 -2.17 -28.99 13.43
C GLN A 499 -2.46 -27.55 13.87
N ARG A 500 -2.84 -26.64 12.96
CA ARG A 500 -3.27 -25.27 13.30
C ARG A 500 -4.36 -25.26 14.36
N SER A 501 -5.30 -26.20 14.25
CA SER A 501 -6.44 -26.30 15.16
C SER A 501 -6.04 -26.61 16.61
N GLN A 502 -4.78 -27.01 16.86
CA GLN A 502 -4.19 -27.26 18.19
C GLN A 502 -3.32 -26.09 18.70
N LEU A 503 -3.26 -24.98 17.97
CA LEU A 503 -2.58 -23.76 18.42
C LEU A 503 -3.54 -22.86 19.22
N GLY A 504 -2.97 -21.92 19.97
CA GLY A 504 -3.69 -20.95 20.78
C GLY A 504 -2.73 -19.90 21.36
N ASP A 505 -3.21 -19.10 22.32
CA ASP A 505 -2.36 -18.14 23.03
C ASP A 505 -1.34 -18.85 23.94
N PRO A 506 -0.02 -18.74 23.68
CA PRO A 506 1.00 -19.39 24.49
C PRO A 506 1.03 -18.91 25.95
N ALA A 507 0.40 -17.77 26.29
CA ALA A 507 0.28 -17.35 27.69
C ALA A 507 -0.75 -18.16 28.49
N PHE A 508 -1.57 -18.98 27.83
CA PHE A 508 -2.69 -19.70 28.44
C PHE A 508 -2.69 -21.21 28.18
N VAL A 509 -2.00 -21.67 27.15
CA VAL A 509 -1.97 -23.07 26.73
C VAL A 509 -0.57 -23.49 26.29
N GLU A 510 -0.17 -24.72 26.65
CA GLU A 510 1.10 -25.31 26.27
C GLU A 510 1.05 -25.77 24.80
N ILE A 511 1.79 -25.08 23.93
CA ILE A 511 1.79 -25.34 22.48
C ILE A 511 3.20 -25.54 21.91
N ASP A 512 4.23 -25.50 22.75
CA ASP A 512 5.63 -25.56 22.33
C ASP A 512 5.97 -26.86 21.59
N GLU A 513 5.37 -27.98 21.99
CA GLU A 513 5.53 -29.26 21.28
C GLU A 513 4.91 -29.21 19.88
N VAL A 514 3.72 -28.61 19.74
CA VAL A 514 3.04 -28.47 18.44
C VAL A 514 3.85 -27.55 17.52
N VAL A 515 4.34 -26.42 18.05
CA VAL A 515 5.21 -25.49 17.32
C VAL A 515 6.51 -26.18 16.91
N SER A 516 7.21 -26.84 17.83
CA SER A 516 8.46 -27.56 17.55
C SER A 516 8.27 -28.65 16.49
N LYS A 517 7.15 -29.35 16.55
CA LYS A 517 6.75 -30.35 15.55
C LYS A 517 6.50 -29.71 14.18
N LEU A 518 5.76 -28.61 14.10
CA LEU A 518 5.53 -27.88 12.84
C LEU A 518 6.84 -27.37 12.21
N MET A 519 7.77 -26.91 13.04
CA MET A 519 9.07 -26.40 12.60
C MET A 519 10.09 -27.49 12.24
N SER A 520 9.79 -28.77 12.49
CA SER A 520 10.72 -29.89 12.25
C SER A 520 10.72 -30.38 10.79
N LYS A 521 11.92 -30.40 10.17
CA LYS A 521 12.15 -31.05 8.86
C LYS A 521 11.79 -32.54 8.86
N GLY A 522 12.00 -33.23 10.00
CA GLY A 522 11.65 -34.63 10.17
C GLY A 522 10.13 -34.86 10.14
N TYR A 523 9.37 -33.97 10.78
CA TYR A 523 7.91 -34.02 10.73
C TYR A 523 7.37 -33.68 9.34
N ALA A 524 7.93 -32.67 8.67
CA ALA A 524 7.57 -32.35 7.28
C ALA A 524 7.81 -33.54 6.33
N ARG A 525 8.90 -34.31 6.52
CA ARG A 525 9.14 -35.57 5.81
C ARG A 525 8.06 -36.61 6.13
N ALA A 526 7.74 -36.83 7.40
CA ALA A 526 6.73 -37.79 7.79
C ALA A 526 5.33 -37.46 7.23
N ILE A 527 4.98 -36.17 7.12
CA ILE A 527 3.74 -35.74 6.45
C ILE A 527 3.81 -36.01 4.95
N ARG A 528 4.92 -35.67 4.29
CA ARG A 528 5.11 -35.94 2.87
C ARG A 528 4.96 -37.43 2.54
N ASP A 529 5.50 -38.31 3.38
CA ASP A 529 5.42 -39.77 3.19
C ASP A 529 3.98 -40.32 3.36
N LYS A 530 3.10 -39.57 4.03
CA LYS A 530 1.66 -39.91 4.12
C LYS A 530 0.87 -39.45 2.90
N ILE A 531 1.28 -38.37 2.22
CA ILE A 531 0.59 -37.86 1.04
C ILE A 531 0.69 -38.89 -0.09
N ARG A 532 -0.46 -39.45 -0.46
CA ARG A 532 -0.56 -40.39 -1.57
C ARG A 532 -0.36 -39.67 -2.91
N PRO A 533 0.17 -40.33 -3.95
CA PRO A 533 0.55 -39.66 -5.19
C PRO A 533 -0.64 -39.29 -6.10
N ASP A 534 -1.73 -40.07 -6.05
CA ASP A 534 -2.82 -40.03 -7.03
C ASP A 534 -4.22 -40.20 -6.44
N ASN A 535 -4.37 -40.24 -5.11
CA ASN A 535 -5.68 -40.28 -4.47
C ASN A 535 -5.74 -39.54 -3.13
N VAL A 536 -6.94 -39.13 -2.74
CA VAL A 536 -7.20 -38.63 -1.38
C VAL A 536 -7.15 -39.77 -0.36
N GLN A 537 -6.65 -39.47 0.83
CA GLN A 537 -6.67 -40.37 1.97
C GLN A 537 -7.92 -40.18 2.85
N SER A 538 -8.20 -41.15 3.72
CA SER A 538 -9.32 -41.09 4.66
C SER A 538 -9.16 -39.94 5.64
N PHE A 539 -10.28 -39.39 6.11
CA PHE A 539 -10.29 -38.22 6.98
C PHE A 539 -9.52 -38.43 8.31
N SER A 540 -9.56 -39.64 8.86
CA SER A 540 -8.80 -40.04 10.06
C SER A 540 -7.27 -39.91 9.90
N ALA A 541 -6.75 -39.90 8.67
CA ALA A 541 -5.32 -39.83 8.41
C ALA A 541 -4.71 -38.45 8.74
N TYR A 542 -5.52 -37.38 8.75
CA TYR A 542 -5.06 -36.01 9.02
C TYR A 542 -4.86 -35.71 10.52
N GLY A 543 -5.35 -36.58 11.40
CA GLY A 543 -5.24 -36.43 12.86
C GLY A 543 -6.49 -35.78 13.48
N LEU A 544 -6.30 -35.11 14.62
CA LEU A 544 -7.38 -34.45 15.34
C LEU A 544 -7.97 -33.30 14.51
N VAL A 545 -9.29 -33.25 14.45
CA VAL A 545 -10.05 -32.28 13.67
C VAL A 545 -10.88 -31.42 14.61
N LEU A 546 -10.47 -30.17 14.77
CA LEU A 546 -11.17 -29.16 15.56
C LEU A 546 -11.57 -28.00 14.64
N SER A 547 -12.57 -27.22 15.05
CA SER A 547 -13.04 -26.08 14.27
C SER A 547 -11.97 -25.00 14.14
N ASN A 548 -11.85 -24.41 12.95
CA ASN A 548 -11.13 -23.16 12.74
C ASN A 548 -12.17 -22.04 12.56
N PRO A 549 -11.98 -20.86 13.16
CA PRO A 549 -12.84 -19.71 12.92
C PRO A 549 -12.66 -19.18 11.48
N ASP A 550 -13.72 -18.56 10.94
CA ASP A 550 -13.72 -17.90 9.64
C ASP A 550 -13.72 -16.37 9.84
N ASP A 551 -12.85 -15.66 9.12
CA ASP A 551 -12.72 -14.18 9.16
C ASP A 551 -12.57 -13.58 7.75
N SER A 552 -12.76 -12.26 7.57
CA SER A 552 -12.82 -11.64 6.22
C SER A 552 -12.43 -10.16 6.10
N GLY A 553 -12.49 -9.41 7.21
CA GLY A 553 -12.14 -8.00 7.35
C GLY A 553 -10.69 -7.83 7.77
N THR A 554 -9.75 -8.05 6.83
CA THR A 554 -8.30 -7.95 7.04
C THR A 554 -7.64 -7.12 5.94
N ALA A 555 -6.54 -6.44 6.23
CA ALA A 555 -5.66 -5.79 5.25
C ALA A 555 -4.18 -6.10 5.52
N HIS A 556 -3.33 -5.97 4.50
CA HIS A 556 -1.89 -6.22 4.62
C HIS A 556 -1.08 -5.08 4.03
N LEU A 557 0.06 -4.78 4.64
CA LEU A 557 1.08 -3.84 4.18
C LEU A 557 2.45 -4.50 4.20
N SER A 558 3.21 -4.30 3.10
CA SER A 558 4.62 -4.67 2.99
C SER A 558 5.45 -3.42 2.72
N VAL A 559 6.56 -3.24 3.45
CA VAL A 559 7.50 -2.13 3.30
C VAL A 559 8.92 -2.69 3.24
N LEU A 560 9.72 -2.18 2.30
CA LEU A 560 11.15 -2.43 2.19
C LEU A 560 11.88 -1.09 2.11
N ALA A 561 12.77 -0.81 3.06
CA ALA A 561 13.52 0.43 3.12
C ALA A 561 14.89 0.31 2.41
N PRO A 562 15.49 1.44 1.98
CA PRO A 562 16.78 1.43 1.26
C PRO A 562 17.95 0.84 2.08
N ASN A 563 17.88 0.91 3.41
CA ASN A 563 18.88 0.34 4.30
C ASN A 563 18.76 -1.20 4.44
N GLY A 564 17.80 -1.82 3.77
CA GLY A 564 17.55 -3.27 3.81
C GLY A 564 16.55 -3.70 4.88
N ASP A 565 16.13 -2.81 5.79
CA ASP A 565 15.10 -3.13 6.76
C ASP A 565 13.76 -3.36 6.07
N ALA A 566 12.97 -4.29 6.60
CA ALA A 566 11.67 -4.64 6.05
C ALA A 566 10.62 -4.77 7.14
N VAL A 567 9.39 -4.42 6.81
CA VAL A 567 8.23 -4.54 7.69
C VAL A 567 7.08 -5.17 6.92
N ALA A 568 6.53 -6.25 7.47
CA ALA A 568 5.30 -6.87 6.99
C ALA A 568 4.24 -6.77 8.10
N VAL A 569 3.07 -6.22 7.79
CA VAL A 569 1.98 -6.03 8.77
C VAL A 569 0.67 -6.55 8.24
N THR A 570 0.01 -7.41 9.00
CA THR A 570 -1.39 -7.77 8.75
C THR A 570 -2.25 -7.21 9.88
N SER A 571 -3.31 -6.49 9.52
CA SER A 571 -4.22 -5.79 10.43
C SER A 571 -5.66 -6.19 10.16
N SER A 572 -6.49 -6.25 11.19
CA SER A 572 -7.86 -6.79 11.09
C SER A 572 -8.82 -6.10 12.06
N VAL A 573 -10.09 -6.02 11.68
CA VAL A 573 -11.23 -5.82 12.60
C VAL A 573 -12.11 -7.08 12.67
N ASN A 574 -11.53 -8.22 12.29
CA ASN A 574 -12.15 -9.52 12.06
C ASN A 574 -13.04 -9.60 10.81
N THR A 575 -14.31 -9.18 10.87
CA THR A 575 -15.23 -9.23 9.73
C THR A 575 -15.48 -7.85 9.15
N TRP A 576 -16.18 -7.73 8.02
CA TRP A 576 -16.46 -6.42 7.45
C TRP A 576 -17.21 -5.51 8.44
N LEU A 577 -16.63 -4.34 8.72
CA LEU A 577 -17.08 -3.40 9.77
C LEU A 577 -17.17 -4.00 11.18
N GLY A 578 -16.46 -5.10 11.43
CA GLY A 578 -16.33 -5.75 12.74
C GLY A 578 -17.66 -6.05 13.43
N ALA A 579 -17.83 -5.54 14.65
CA ALA A 579 -19.05 -5.69 15.45
C ALA A 579 -20.25 -4.93 14.86
N GLY A 580 -20.08 -4.23 13.74
CA GLY A 580 -21.09 -3.47 13.04
C GLY A 580 -21.63 -2.31 13.88
N ILE A 581 -20.75 -1.72 14.68
CA ILE A 581 -20.99 -0.55 15.51
C ILE A 581 -19.76 0.37 15.41
N ARG A 582 -20.02 1.68 15.53
CA ARG A 582 -18.98 2.71 15.61
C ARG A 582 -19.11 3.41 16.95
N SER A 583 -18.00 3.64 17.65
CA SER A 583 -18.01 4.54 18.80
C SER A 583 -18.28 5.96 18.30
N ARG A 584 -19.45 6.53 18.65
CA ARG A 584 -19.83 7.89 18.24
C ARG A 584 -18.86 8.93 18.80
N SER A 585 -18.33 8.69 19.99
CA SER A 585 -17.41 9.60 20.67
C SER A 585 -16.02 9.66 20.05
N THR A 586 -15.58 8.57 19.40
CA THR A 586 -14.22 8.46 18.85
C THR A 586 -14.19 8.37 17.31
N GLY A 587 -15.30 8.02 16.67
CA GLY A 587 -15.37 7.71 15.25
C GLY A 587 -14.79 6.34 14.86
N ILE A 588 -14.36 5.52 15.82
CA ILE A 588 -13.71 4.23 15.56
C ILE A 588 -14.76 3.14 15.31
N VAL A 589 -14.59 2.39 14.21
CA VAL A 589 -15.29 1.11 13.96
C VAL A 589 -14.69 0.02 14.83
N LEU A 590 -15.53 -0.72 15.55
CA LEU A 590 -15.08 -1.68 16.57
C LEU A 590 -15.01 -3.11 16.01
N ASN A 591 -13.94 -3.84 16.37
CA ASN A 591 -13.75 -5.24 15.97
C ASN A 591 -14.86 -6.16 16.51
N ASN A 592 -15.00 -7.33 15.89
CA ASN A 592 -15.72 -8.48 16.47
C ASN A 592 -14.78 -9.65 16.77
N GLU A 593 -13.59 -9.38 17.29
CA GLU A 593 -12.53 -10.38 17.42
C GLU A 593 -12.83 -11.46 18.47
N MET A 594 -13.83 -11.28 19.33
CA MET A 594 -14.31 -12.34 20.22
C MET A 594 -14.84 -13.56 19.45
N ASP A 595 -15.19 -13.40 18.17
CA ASP A 595 -15.64 -14.47 17.27
C ASP A 595 -14.55 -15.48 16.91
N ASP A 596 -13.27 -15.09 16.98
CA ASP A 596 -12.18 -16.01 16.69
C ASP A 596 -11.97 -17.04 17.82
N PHE A 597 -12.59 -16.88 18.99
CA PHE A 597 -12.53 -17.88 20.05
C PHE A 597 -13.43 -19.08 19.79
N SER A 598 -12.98 -20.23 20.26
CA SER A 598 -13.81 -21.42 20.39
C SER A 598 -14.57 -21.41 21.71
N PHE A 599 -15.74 -22.06 21.76
CA PHE A 599 -16.55 -22.20 22.97
C PHE A 599 -16.91 -23.67 23.19
N PRO A 600 -16.72 -24.25 24.39
CA PRO A 600 -16.83 -25.70 24.62
C PRO A 600 -18.16 -26.33 24.16
N SER A 601 -19.26 -25.59 24.28
CA SER A 601 -20.61 -26.06 23.96
C SER A 601 -21.12 -25.59 22.59
N ILE A 602 -20.26 -25.01 21.75
CA ILE A 602 -20.62 -24.57 20.39
C ILE A 602 -19.83 -25.42 19.38
N THR A 603 -20.53 -26.34 18.70
CA THR A 603 -19.99 -26.99 17.50
C THR A 603 -20.21 -26.10 16.29
N ASN A 604 -19.26 -26.08 15.36
CA ASN A 604 -19.44 -25.29 14.14
C ASN A 604 -20.56 -25.87 13.25
N HIS A 605 -20.91 -25.15 12.18
CA HIS A 605 -21.96 -25.55 11.23
C HIS A 605 -21.77 -26.95 10.60
N PHE A 606 -20.53 -27.46 10.61
CA PHE A 606 -20.17 -28.78 10.06
C PHE A 606 -20.13 -29.89 11.12
N GLY A 607 -20.60 -29.62 12.35
CA GLY A 607 -20.59 -30.60 13.45
C GLY A 607 -19.19 -30.89 14.01
N VAL A 608 -18.23 -30.00 13.78
CA VAL A 608 -16.85 -30.16 14.25
C VAL A 608 -16.73 -29.66 15.68
N PRO A 609 -16.07 -30.42 16.58
CA PRO A 609 -15.87 -29.97 17.95
C PRO A 609 -15.00 -28.71 18.01
N PRO A 610 -15.26 -27.83 19.00
CA PRO A 610 -14.52 -26.60 19.18
C PRO A 610 -13.08 -26.87 19.63
N SER A 611 -12.15 -25.96 19.33
CA SER A 611 -10.75 -26.15 19.71
C SER A 611 -10.48 -25.79 21.17
N PRO A 612 -10.07 -26.73 22.04
CA PRO A 612 -9.81 -26.43 23.45
C PRO A 612 -8.65 -25.47 23.68
N THR A 613 -7.62 -25.53 22.83
CA THR A 613 -6.47 -24.63 22.91
C THR A 613 -6.85 -23.18 22.61
N ASN A 614 -7.97 -22.98 21.91
CA ASN A 614 -8.52 -21.67 21.57
C ASN A 614 -9.84 -21.35 22.31
N PHE A 615 -10.13 -22.01 23.44
CA PHE A 615 -11.26 -21.61 24.29
C PHE A 615 -11.08 -20.20 24.84
N MET A 616 -12.20 -19.46 24.89
CA MET A 616 -12.23 -18.09 25.38
C MET A 616 -11.88 -18.04 26.87
N ARG A 617 -10.92 -17.17 27.22
CA ARG A 617 -10.56 -16.85 28.61
C ARG A 617 -10.29 -15.35 28.71
N ALA A 618 -10.66 -14.73 29.82
CA ALA A 618 -10.34 -13.34 30.12
C ALA A 618 -8.84 -13.04 29.92
N GLY A 619 -8.52 -11.95 29.21
CA GLY A 619 -7.14 -11.53 28.91
C GLY A 619 -6.41 -12.34 27.85
N LYS A 620 -7.01 -13.40 27.31
CA LYS A 620 -6.42 -14.25 26.27
C LYS A 620 -6.53 -13.60 24.90
N ARG A 621 -5.58 -13.90 24.00
CA ARG A 621 -5.64 -13.56 22.57
C ARG A 621 -6.26 -14.71 21.77
N PRO A 622 -7.16 -14.44 20.82
CA PRO A 622 -7.68 -15.49 19.95
C PRO A 622 -6.65 -15.92 18.89
N GLN A 623 -6.70 -17.20 18.50
CA GLN A 623 -5.83 -17.76 17.45
C GLN A 623 -6.12 -17.12 16.09
N SER A 624 -5.09 -16.66 15.38
CA SER A 624 -5.22 -15.95 14.12
C SER A 624 -4.60 -16.70 12.93
N SER A 625 -5.16 -16.48 11.74
CA SER A 625 -4.58 -16.91 10.46
C SER A 625 -3.46 -15.99 9.96
N MET A 626 -3.29 -14.81 10.58
CA MET A 626 -2.30 -13.82 10.15
C MET A 626 -0.86 -14.37 10.26
N CYS A 627 -0.11 -14.23 9.17
CA CYS A 627 1.32 -14.59 9.10
C CYS A 627 2.11 -13.65 8.17
N PRO A 628 2.17 -12.34 8.48
CA PRO A 628 3.03 -11.41 7.75
C PRO A 628 4.49 -11.90 7.79
N SER A 629 5.09 -12.06 6.62
CA SER A 629 6.32 -12.86 6.45
C SER A 629 7.38 -12.12 5.64
N ILE A 630 8.63 -12.32 6.03
CA ILE A 630 9.81 -11.78 5.37
C ILE A 630 10.73 -12.94 5.04
N PHE A 631 11.22 -13.00 3.81
CA PHE A 631 12.19 -13.98 3.36
C PHE A 631 13.51 -13.29 3.09
N THR A 632 14.60 -13.91 3.55
CA THR A 632 15.96 -13.46 3.31
C THR A 632 16.76 -14.55 2.59
N ASN A 633 17.78 -14.16 1.83
CA ASN A 633 18.78 -15.11 1.37
C ASN A 633 19.68 -15.57 2.54
N SER A 634 20.63 -16.47 2.25
CA SER A 634 21.60 -16.98 3.23
C SER A 634 22.56 -15.91 3.79
N LYS A 635 22.69 -14.76 3.13
CA LYS A 635 23.48 -13.60 3.58
C LYS A 635 22.71 -12.66 4.50
N GLY A 636 21.39 -12.84 4.63
CA GLY A 636 20.50 -11.96 5.40
C GLY A 636 19.92 -10.81 4.58
N ASP A 637 20.09 -10.77 3.26
CA ASP A 637 19.42 -9.76 2.45
C ASP A 637 17.98 -10.15 2.19
N VAL A 638 17.05 -9.21 2.36
CA VAL A 638 15.62 -9.42 2.09
C VAL A 638 15.41 -9.69 0.60
N VAL A 639 14.71 -10.79 0.30
CA VAL A 639 14.31 -11.19 -1.07
C VAL A 639 12.82 -11.06 -1.30
N LEU A 640 11.99 -11.26 -0.28
CA LEU A 640 10.53 -11.15 -0.38
C LEU A 640 9.93 -10.64 0.93
N VAL A 641 9.10 -9.61 0.85
CA VAL A 641 8.22 -9.16 1.94
C VAL A 641 6.80 -9.46 1.49
N ILE A 642 6.02 -10.22 2.26
CA ILE A 642 4.72 -10.72 1.80
C ILE A 642 3.73 -10.93 2.94
N GLY A 643 2.47 -10.69 2.63
CA GLY A 643 1.35 -11.20 3.42
C GLY A 643 0.04 -11.08 2.67
N ALA A 644 -1.05 -11.42 3.36
CA ALA A 644 -2.36 -11.50 2.74
C ALA A 644 -3.49 -11.14 3.70
N ALA A 645 -4.65 -10.88 3.11
CA ALA A 645 -5.95 -10.77 3.76
C ALA A 645 -6.89 -11.86 3.24
N GLY A 646 -7.86 -12.29 4.04
CA GLY A 646 -8.88 -13.29 3.66
C GLY A 646 -8.98 -14.48 4.61
N GLY A 647 -8.86 -14.24 5.91
CA GLY A 647 -8.89 -15.24 6.97
C GLY A 647 -8.06 -16.46 6.76
N THR A 648 -8.66 -17.63 6.89
CA THR A 648 -7.95 -18.90 6.74
C THR A 648 -7.30 -19.06 5.36
N LYS A 649 -7.77 -18.34 4.34
CA LYS A 649 -7.15 -18.34 3.00
C LYS A 649 -5.77 -17.66 2.98
N ILE A 650 -5.42 -16.86 3.99
CA ILE A 650 -4.10 -16.20 4.12
C ILE A 650 -2.97 -17.21 3.94
N LEU A 651 -3.03 -18.35 4.64
CA LEU A 651 -2.00 -19.39 4.60
C LEU A 651 -1.82 -19.98 3.19
N SER A 652 -2.92 -20.36 2.53
CA SER A 652 -2.87 -20.92 1.18
C SER A 652 -2.43 -19.90 0.13
N SER A 653 -2.81 -18.63 0.29
CA SER A 653 -2.51 -17.57 -0.67
C SER A 653 -1.05 -17.15 -0.60
N ILE A 654 -0.50 -16.97 0.61
CA ILE A 654 0.94 -16.71 0.79
C ILE A 654 1.76 -17.89 0.30
N SER A 655 1.38 -19.13 0.66
CA SER A 655 2.14 -20.33 0.25
C SER A 655 2.25 -20.44 -1.28
N GLN A 656 1.13 -20.27 -2.01
CA GLN A 656 1.16 -20.31 -3.47
C GLN A 656 2.01 -19.19 -4.06
N ALA A 657 1.86 -17.95 -3.58
CA ALA A 657 2.64 -16.82 -4.08
C ALA A 657 4.15 -17.00 -3.84
N VAL A 658 4.55 -17.51 -2.66
CA VAL A 658 5.94 -17.82 -2.31
C VAL A 658 6.51 -18.91 -3.21
N ILE A 659 5.81 -20.04 -3.34
CA ILE A 659 6.26 -21.17 -4.17
C ILE A 659 6.43 -20.72 -5.63
N ARG A 660 5.44 -19.98 -6.16
CA ARG A 660 5.49 -19.49 -7.55
C ARG A 660 6.65 -18.52 -7.78
N THR A 661 6.82 -17.55 -6.88
CA THR A 661 7.88 -16.54 -7.02
C THR A 661 9.27 -17.12 -6.83
N LEU A 662 9.49 -17.86 -5.73
CA LEU A 662 10.84 -18.25 -5.33
C LEU A 662 11.31 -19.58 -5.93
N TRP A 663 10.41 -20.51 -6.25
CA TRP A 663 10.79 -21.87 -6.68
C TRP A 663 10.40 -22.18 -8.13
N ILE A 664 9.28 -21.65 -8.62
CA ILE A 664 8.85 -21.82 -10.03
C ILE A 664 9.47 -20.73 -10.93
N GLY A 665 9.79 -19.55 -10.38
CA GLY A 665 10.41 -18.45 -11.12
C GLY A 665 9.42 -17.51 -11.81
N ASP A 666 8.14 -17.56 -11.43
CA ASP A 666 7.16 -16.57 -11.86
C ASP A 666 7.54 -15.18 -11.34
N THR A 667 7.23 -14.14 -12.12
CA THR A 667 7.25 -12.78 -11.57
C THR A 667 6.25 -12.65 -10.42
N ILE A 668 6.50 -11.73 -9.48
CA ILE A 668 5.57 -11.52 -8.36
C ILE A 668 4.15 -11.16 -8.81
N LYS A 669 4.01 -10.53 -9.99
CA LYS A 669 2.72 -10.23 -10.62
C LYS A 669 2.01 -11.50 -11.08
N GLU A 670 2.69 -12.37 -11.81
CA GLU A 670 2.15 -13.67 -12.25
C GLU A 670 1.78 -14.56 -11.05
N ALA A 671 2.64 -14.60 -10.04
CA ALA A 671 2.42 -15.38 -8.83
C ALA A 671 1.15 -14.95 -8.05
N ILE A 672 0.90 -13.64 -7.94
CA ILE A 672 -0.27 -13.09 -7.24
C ILE A 672 -1.54 -13.17 -8.10
N ASP A 673 -1.43 -12.97 -9.42
CA ASP A 673 -2.57 -13.02 -10.33
C ASP A 673 -3.06 -14.44 -10.58
N ALA A 674 -2.19 -15.45 -10.42
CA ALA A 674 -2.51 -16.85 -10.60
C ALA A 674 -3.80 -17.25 -9.83
N ARG A 675 -4.59 -18.13 -10.45
CA ARG A 675 -5.83 -18.63 -9.85
C ARG A 675 -5.51 -19.59 -8.71
N ARG A 676 -6.03 -19.28 -7.52
CA ARG A 676 -5.66 -19.97 -6.29
C ARG A 676 -6.62 -21.12 -5.98
N LEU A 677 -6.07 -22.12 -5.31
CA LEU A 677 -6.82 -23.14 -4.59
C LEU A 677 -6.68 -22.95 -3.09
N HIS A 678 -7.69 -23.37 -2.34
CA HIS A 678 -7.69 -23.36 -0.88
C HIS A 678 -8.34 -24.63 -0.33
N HIS A 679 -7.82 -25.11 0.80
CA HIS A 679 -8.44 -26.15 1.61
C HIS A 679 -8.03 -25.92 3.07
N GLN A 680 -8.95 -26.11 4.00
CA GLN A 680 -8.70 -25.88 5.43
C GLN A 680 -9.14 -27.06 6.31
N LEU A 681 -8.92 -28.28 5.80
CA LEU A 681 -9.47 -29.54 6.31
C LEU A 681 -11.01 -29.67 6.28
N LEU A 682 -11.76 -28.68 6.78
CA LEU A 682 -13.22 -28.65 6.73
C LEU A 682 -13.79 -27.27 6.30
N PRO A 683 -14.79 -27.22 5.40
CA PRO A 683 -15.44 -28.36 4.73
C PRO A 683 -14.45 -29.16 3.84
N ASN A 684 -14.71 -30.46 3.65
CA ASN A 684 -13.84 -31.35 2.88
C ASN A 684 -14.04 -31.13 1.37
N GLU A 685 -13.66 -29.93 0.93
CA GLU A 685 -13.65 -29.52 -0.46
C GLU A 685 -12.45 -28.60 -0.74
N ILE A 686 -11.92 -28.72 -1.96
CA ILE A 686 -11.00 -27.73 -2.49
C ILE A 686 -11.86 -26.57 -3.02
N GLN A 687 -11.66 -25.39 -2.44
CA GLN A 687 -12.21 -24.15 -2.94
C GLN A 687 -11.28 -23.61 -4.04
N LEU A 688 -11.81 -23.47 -5.25
CA LEU A 688 -11.10 -22.94 -6.41
C LEU A 688 -11.63 -21.55 -6.74
N GLU A 689 -10.73 -20.63 -7.10
CA GLU A 689 -11.15 -19.35 -7.64
C GLU A 689 -11.78 -19.49 -9.03
N GLU A 690 -12.66 -18.55 -9.38
CA GLU A 690 -13.18 -18.44 -10.74
C GLU A 690 -12.03 -18.29 -11.76
N GLY A 691 -12.14 -19.06 -12.85
CA GLY A 691 -11.12 -19.14 -13.90
C GLY A 691 -10.01 -20.17 -13.62
N PHE A 692 -10.07 -20.93 -12.53
CA PHE A 692 -9.11 -22.01 -12.29
C PHE A 692 -9.16 -23.06 -13.42
N PRO A 693 -8.01 -23.54 -13.95
CA PRO A 693 -8.00 -24.39 -15.14
C PRO A 693 -8.80 -25.69 -14.99
N GLU A 694 -9.88 -25.84 -15.75
CA GLU A 694 -10.79 -27.00 -15.64
C GLU A 694 -10.11 -28.34 -15.98
N ALA A 695 -9.05 -28.33 -16.78
CA ALA A 695 -8.26 -29.52 -17.05
C ALA A 695 -7.52 -30.04 -15.80
N ILE A 696 -7.09 -29.14 -14.92
CA ILE A 696 -6.50 -29.46 -13.61
C ILE A 696 -7.61 -29.89 -12.65
N SER A 697 -8.72 -29.14 -12.59
CA SER A 697 -9.89 -29.45 -11.74
C SER A 697 -10.42 -30.86 -11.99
N ARG A 698 -10.57 -31.28 -13.26
CA ARG A 698 -10.99 -32.65 -13.61
C ARG A 698 -10.02 -33.72 -13.11
N LYS A 699 -8.71 -33.47 -13.15
CA LYS A 699 -7.71 -34.40 -12.62
C LYS A 699 -7.80 -34.49 -11.10
N LEU A 700 -7.97 -33.36 -10.39
CA LEU A 700 -8.19 -33.36 -8.95
C LEU A 700 -9.44 -34.16 -8.56
N ARG A 701 -10.54 -34.01 -9.30
CA ARG A 701 -11.77 -34.82 -9.10
C ARG A 701 -11.52 -36.32 -9.33
N ARG A 702 -10.74 -36.69 -10.34
CA ARG A 702 -10.35 -38.10 -10.58
C ARG A 702 -9.46 -38.67 -9.46
N MET A 703 -8.66 -37.82 -8.81
CA MET A 703 -7.89 -38.19 -7.62
C MET A 703 -8.77 -38.23 -6.34
N GLY A 704 -10.08 -38.00 -6.45
CA GLY A 704 -11.04 -38.10 -5.34
C GLY A 704 -11.28 -36.81 -4.56
N HIS A 705 -10.72 -35.67 -4.99
CA HIS A 705 -11.02 -34.38 -4.36
C HIS A 705 -12.40 -33.86 -4.77
N ARG A 706 -13.15 -33.30 -3.82
CA ARG A 706 -14.32 -32.47 -4.11
C ARG A 706 -13.85 -31.06 -4.46
N ALA A 707 -13.67 -30.76 -5.74
CA ALA A 707 -13.20 -29.45 -6.21
C ALA A 707 -14.37 -28.56 -6.66
N VAL A 708 -14.59 -27.45 -5.96
CA VAL A 708 -15.73 -26.51 -6.13
C VAL A 708 -15.20 -25.13 -6.48
N VAL A 709 -15.78 -24.51 -7.51
CA VAL A 709 -15.47 -23.12 -7.88
C VAL A 709 -16.30 -22.18 -7.02
N HIS A 710 -15.64 -21.25 -6.34
CA HIS A 710 -16.25 -20.22 -5.52
C HIS A 710 -16.18 -18.87 -6.26
N ALA A 711 -17.34 -18.27 -6.53
CA ALA A 711 -17.43 -17.00 -7.27
C ALA A 711 -16.92 -15.78 -6.47
N ALA A 712 -16.89 -15.87 -5.14
CA ALA A 712 -16.44 -14.78 -4.29
C ALA A 712 -14.90 -14.68 -4.25
N LYS A 713 -14.37 -13.47 -4.51
CA LYS A 713 -12.95 -13.14 -4.30
C LYS A 713 -12.63 -13.23 -2.80
N GLY A 714 -11.99 -14.32 -2.38
CA GLY A 714 -11.84 -14.64 -0.95
C GLY A 714 -10.55 -14.22 -0.28
N SER A 715 -9.53 -13.76 -1.02
CA SER A 715 -8.26 -13.29 -0.43
C SER A 715 -7.51 -12.31 -1.32
N SER A 716 -6.56 -11.59 -0.74
CA SER A 716 -5.72 -10.60 -1.42
C SER A 716 -4.30 -10.67 -0.88
N VAL A 717 -3.31 -10.77 -1.75
CA VAL A 717 -1.88 -10.79 -1.39
C VAL A 717 -1.25 -9.44 -1.72
N VAL A 718 -0.35 -8.97 -0.85
CA VAL A 718 0.49 -7.80 -1.14
C VAL A 718 1.93 -8.20 -0.86
N ALA A 719 2.84 -7.89 -1.79
CA ALA A 719 4.21 -8.33 -1.70
C ALA A 719 5.21 -7.37 -2.38
N ILE A 720 6.46 -7.42 -1.91
CA ILE A 720 7.63 -6.79 -2.52
C ILE A 720 8.68 -7.87 -2.75
N HIS A 721 9.09 -8.10 -4.00
CA HIS A 721 10.15 -9.02 -4.37
C HIS A 721 11.39 -8.25 -4.83
N LYS A 722 12.54 -8.54 -4.22
CA LYS A 722 13.85 -8.00 -4.60
C LYS A 722 14.63 -9.08 -5.33
N HIS A 723 14.91 -8.83 -6.61
CA HIS A 723 15.63 -9.75 -7.48
C HIS A 723 17.14 -9.74 -7.20
N PRO A 724 17.87 -10.79 -7.60
CA PRO A 724 19.32 -10.87 -7.43
C PRO A 724 20.11 -9.74 -8.12
N ASP A 725 19.57 -9.15 -9.19
CA ASP A 725 20.16 -8.01 -9.90
C ASP A 725 19.96 -6.67 -9.16
N GLY A 726 19.24 -6.67 -8.03
CA GLY A 726 18.92 -5.50 -7.23
C GLY A 726 17.61 -4.81 -7.59
N SER A 727 16.94 -5.21 -8.66
CA SER A 727 15.62 -4.65 -9.03
C SER A 727 14.55 -5.05 -8.02
N ILE A 728 13.58 -4.16 -7.79
CA ILE A 728 12.52 -4.33 -6.79
C ILE A 728 11.17 -4.24 -7.48
N HIS A 729 10.39 -5.31 -7.42
CA HIS A 729 9.03 -5.34 -7.94
C HIS A 729 8.04 -5.46 -6.78
N ALA A 730 7.14 -4.50 -6.66
CA ALA A 730 6.02 -4.56 -5.72
C ALA A 730 4.74 -4.94 -6.47
N CYS A 731 3.85 -5.70 -5.84
CA CYS A 731 2.55 -6.02 -6.39
C CYS A 731 1.49 -6.04 -5.28
N ALA A 732 0.35 -5.41 -5.57
CA ALA A 732 -0.86 -5.53 -4.79
C ALA A 732 -1.91 -6.29 -5.62
N ASP A 733 -2.57 -7.27 -5.00
CA ASP A 733 -3.54 -8.15 -5.67
C ASP A 733 -4.75 -7.35 -6.21
N PHE A 734 -4.99 -7.49 -7.51
CA PHE A 734 -6.09 -6.82 -8.23
C PHE A 734 -7.48 -7.18 -7.66
N ARG A 735 -7.59 -8.25 -6.87
CA ARG A 735 -8.85 -8.68 -6.28
C ARG A 735 -9.39 -7.71 -5.22
N LYS A 736 -8.56 -6.83 -4.63
CA LYS A 736 -8.94 -5.92 -3.53
C LYS A 736 -8.50 -4.45 -3.72
N ASP A 737 -8.41 -3.98 -4.97
CA ASP A 737 -8.06 -2.57 -5.32
C ASP A 737 -6.86 -1.99 -4.52
N GLY A 738 -5.82 -2.79 -4.31
CA GLY A 738 -4.60 -2.34 -3.65
C GLY A 738 -3.71 -1.48 -4.57
N SER A 739 -2.69 -0.85 -4.00
CA SER A 739 -1.69 -0.11 -4.77
C SER A 739 -0.27 -0.31 -4.25
N THR A 740 0.69 0.04 -5.09
CA THR A 740 2.12 -0.03 -4.81
C THR A 740 2.75 1.33 -5.05
N ALA A 741 3.77 1.68 -4.29
CA ALA A 741 4.55 2.90 -4.47
C ALA A 741 6.03 2.62 -4.18
N GLY A 742 6.93 3.35 -4.85
CA GLY A 742 8.38 3.27 -4.70
C GLY A 742 9.04 4.58 -5.14
N TYR A 743 10.33 4.76 -4.90
CA TYR A 743 11.07 5.95 -5.30
C TYR A 743 12.52 5.66 -5.65
#